data_AF-A0AAX6QRA5-F1
#
_entry.id   AF-A0AAX6QRA5-F1
#
_cell.length_a   1.000
_cell.length_b   1.000
_cell.length_c   1.000
_cell.angle_alpha   90.00
_cell.angle_beta   90.00
_cell.angle_gamma   90.00
#
_symmetry.space_group_name_H-M   'P 1'
#
loop_
_entity.id
_entity.type
_entity.pdbx_description
1 polymer ?
#
loop_
_entity_poly.entity_id
_entity_poly.type
_entity_poly.pdbx_seq_one_letter_code
_entity_poly.pdbx_strand_id
1 'polypeptide(L)'
;MSTVVAQSLHAFGLRSHVANNILFFDEQIVIFPAGNHCVKYNVDQKWQKFIPGSDKSQSMLTLSISPNRRYLAISEIVQEKPAITIYELSSIPCRKRKVLSNFDFSVQRFTSMAFSPDSKYLLTQTSPPESNLVYWLWEKQKVMAIIRADTQNNPVYQVSINPQDNTQVCITGKGMFKLLHFAEGTLKQTNSQRGELQNYLAHAWLADDKIIVGTDTGKLLLFESGDQRWETNIMVKEPTSGSKSLDVIPESESLVKFPPVSSPLPSYEQMVTTTSQTDRVAVPQVFAIAAYSKGFACSAGPGRVLLFEKMEEKDIYRESREIRIPTDPQSNDPNQSDKQDVLCMCFSPSEETLIASTSKNQLYTITMSLTEISKGEAAHFEYLLYPLHSASITGLATCIRKPLIATCSLDRSIRIWNYESNTLELFKEYQEEAYAISLHPSGHYIVVGFADKLCLMNLLIDDIRPFKEYSVRGCRECSFSNGGHLFAAVNGNVIHIFTTTSLENITNLKGHTGKIRSVVWNADDSKLISAGTDGAVYEWNLSSGKRETEYVLKSCSYNCVTISPDAKIIFAVGSDQTLKEIADSSILREMSAFDVVYTAVVISHSGRMMFVGTSAGTIRAMKYPLPLQKEFNEYQAHAGPITKMLLTFDDQYLLTAAEDGCLFTWKVFDKDARGIKREREVAFAEEVLVTKTDMEEKAQIMLELKTRVEELKMENEYQLRLKDMNYSEKIKELTDKFIQEMESLKTKNQVLKTDKEKQDIYHREHIDELINKQSQELQDLECCNNQKLLLEYEKYQELQLKSQRMQEEYEKQLQDNDEIKSQALEELTEFYEAKLQEKTSLLEEAQEDVRQQLREFEETKKQIEEDEDQEIQDIKTKYEKKLRDEKESNLRLKGETGITRKKFSSLQKEIEERTNDIETLRGEQVNLQGVIKSLEKDIQGLKREIQERDETIQEKEKRIYDLKKKNQELEKFKFVLDYKIKELKKQIEPRETEIKVMKEQIQEMEAELERFHKQNMQLELNITELWQKLRATDQEMRKERQKERDLEALVKRFKTDLHNCVAYIQEPHLLKEKIRGLFEKYVQRADMVEVAGLNTDLQQEYARQREHLERNLATLKKKVVKEGELHRTDYVRIMQENVSLIKEINELRRELKFTRSQVYDLEAALKLSKKTQPQEVSETVSSRDMPTATATMRLNEQEETGRIIEMQRLEIRRLRDQIQEQEQVPGFHTIAGIRLPSLVDPDADFEVKTK
;
A
#
# COMPACT_ATOMS: atom_id res chain seq x y z
N MET A 1 -7.70 29.44 31.50
CA MET A 1 -6.23 29.55 31.48
C MET A 1 -5.79 28.96 30.15
N SER A 2 -5.46 29.81 29.18
CA SER A 2 -5.13 29.38 27.81
C SER A 2 -3.77 28.68 27.77
N THR A 3 -3.75 27.38 27.56
CA THR A 3 -2.50 26.63 27.36
C THR A 3 -2.34 26.27 25.88
N VAL A 4 -1.26 26.71 25.24
CA VAL A 4 -0.82 26.18 23.95
C VAL A 4 -0.35 24.74 24.15
N VAL A 5 -0.82 23.81 23.33
CA VAL A 5 -0.43 22.40 23.41
C VAL A 5 0.16 21.93 22.09
N ALA A 6 1.25 21.17 22.19
CA ALA A 6 1.82 20.39 21.10
C ALA A 6 1.63 18.90 21.40
N GLN A 7 1.17 18.13 20.41
CA GLN A 7 0.97 16.69 20.51
C GLN A 7 1.73 15.99 19.39
N SER A 8 2.65 15.08 19.73
CA SER A 8 3.40 14.27 18.76
C SER A 8 2.44 13.44 17.89
N LEU A 9 2.51 13.62 16.56
CA LEU A 9 1.66 12.95 15.58
C LEU A 9 2.41 11.82 14.86
N HIS A 10 3.61 12.11 14.37
CA HIS A 10 4.45 11.17 13.62
C HIS A 10 5.93 11.48 13.82
N ALA A 11 6.78 10.46 13.73
CA ALA A 11 8.23 10.60 13.78
C ALA A 11 8.89 9.77 12.67
N PHE A 12 9.82 10.39 11.95
CA PHE A 12 10.71 9.76 11.00
C PHE A 12 12.10 9.70 11.61
N GLY A 13 12.58 8.51 11.98
CA GLY A 13 13.90 8.31 12.55
C GLY A 13 14.00 7.05 13.41
N LEU A 14 15.21 6.52 13.53
CA LEU A 14 15.55 5.39 14.38
C LEU A 14 16.84 5.72 15.13
N ARG A 15 16.93 5.32 16.40
CA ARG A 15 18.20 5.32 17.13
C ARG A 15 18.87 3.94 17.13
N SER A 16 19.76 3.70 16.18
CA SER A 16 20.54 2.44 16.09
C SER A 16 21.39 2.15 17.34
N HIS A 17 21.93 3.19 17.99
CA HIS A 17 22.79 3.07 19.18
C HIS A 17 22.09 2.60 20.47
N VAL A 18 20.77 2.41 20.48
CA VAL A 18 20.04 1.88 21.64
C VAL A 18 20.14 0.36 21.61
N ALA A 19 20.62 -0.27 22.69
CA ALA A 19 20.72 -1.73 22.72
C ALA A 19 19.32 -2.37 22.78
N ASN A 20 19.09 -3.40 21.95
CA ASN A 20 17.77 -4.01 21.67
C ASN A 20 16.74 -3.00 21.14
N ASN A 21 17.11 -2.23 20.11
CA ASN A 21 16.28 -1.18 19.49
C ASN A 21 15.03 -1.66 18.73
N ILE A 22 14.84 -2.95 18.45
CA ILE A 22 13.64 -3.48 17.79
C ILE A 22 13.02 -4.55 18.68
N LEU A 23 11.73 -4.42 18.96
CA LEU A 23 10.96 -5.39 19.74
C LEU A 23 9.54 -5.53 19.16
N PHE A 24 9.10 -6.75 18.83
CA PHE A 24 7.67 -6.99 18.54
C PHE A 24 6.82 -6.89 19.82
N PHE A 25 5.64 -6.28 19.72
CA PHE A 25 4.62 -6.25 20.76
C PHE A 25 3.52 -7.30 20.50
N ASP A 26 3.04 -7.36 19.26
CA ASP A 26 2.17 -8.39 18.68
C ASP A 26 2.61 -8.60 17.22
N GLU A 27 1.92 -9.44 16.43
CA GLU A 27 2.29 -9.73 15.03
C GLU A 27 2.39 -8.48 14.14
N GLN A 28 1.53 -7.49 14.36
CA GLN A 28 1.41 -6.30 13.49
C GLN A 28 2.13 -5.08 14.06
N ILE A 29 2.54 -5.11 15.33
CA ILE A 29 3.04 -3.93 16.03
C ILE A 29 4.48 -4.10 16.50
N VAL A 30 5.33 -3.20 16.01
CA VAL A 30 6.75 -3.10 16.31
C VAL A 30 7.00 -1.91 17.23
N ILE A 31 7.93 -2.05 18.18
CA ILE A 31 8.40 -0.99 19.06
C ILE A 31 9.86 -0.70 18.74
N PHE A 32 10.18 0.57 18.49
CA PHE A 32 11.55 1.05 18.27
C PHE A 32 11.76 2.47 18.84
N PRO A 33 13.00 2.88 19.19
CA PRO A 33 13.30 4.22 19.70
C PRO A 33 13.52 5.23 18.57
N ALA A 34 12.83 6.37 18.64
CA ALA A 34 13.03 7.54 17.78
C ALA A 34 13.18 8.79 18.67
N GLY A 35 14.26 9.55 18.46
CA GLY A 35 14.62 10.66 19.34
C GLY A 35 14.73 10.24 20.82
N ASN A 36 13.86 10.78 21.66
CA ASN A 36 13.70 10.39 23.07
C ASN A 36 12.30 9.81 23.39
N HIS A 37 11.72 9.10 22.41
CA HIS A 37 10.45 8.39 22.51
C HIS A 37 10.62 6.95 22.01
N CYS A 38 9.82 6.01 22.53
CA CYS A 38 9.60 4.74 21.81
C CYS A 38 8.34 4.85 20.96
N VAL A 39 8.47 4.57 19.67
CA VAL A 39 7.39 4.52 18.69
C VAL A 39 6.82 3.11 18.69
N LYS A 40 5.51 3.00 18.93
CA LYS A 40 4.70 1.81 18.72
C LYS A 40 4.04 1.96 17.33
N TYR A 41 4.60 1.28 16.34
CA TYR A 41 4.22 1.36 14.92
C TYR A 41 3.44 0.12 14.51
N ASN A 42 2.26 0.29 13.90
CA ASN A 42 1.52 -0.81 13.30
C ASN A 42 1.89 -0.90 11.81
N VAL A 43 2.38 -2.08 11.38
CA VAL A 43 2.93 -2.29 10.03
C VAL A 43 1.86 -2.18 8.95
N ASP A 44 0.69 -2.79 9.17
CA ASP A 44 -0.40 -2.85 8.18
C ASP A 44 -1.12 -1.49 8.02
N GLN A 45 -1.41 -0.82 9.14
CA GLN A 45 -2.19 0.43 9.17
C GLN A 45 -1.31 1.69 9.18
N LYS A 46 0.01 1.53 9.25
CA LYS A 46 1.05 2.58 9.24
C LYS A 46 0.90 3.70 10.28
N TRP A 47 0.06 3.54 11.31
CA TRP A 47 -0.06 4.52 12.39
C TRP A 47 1.05 4.35 13.43
N GLN A 48 1.39 5.46 14.09
CA GLN A 48 2.33 5.53 15.20
C GLN A 48 1.65 5.96 16.50
N LYS A 49 2.09 5.41 17.63
CA LYS A 49 1.80 5.94 18.98
C LYS A 49 3.10 6.07 19.75
N PHE A 50 3.18 7.08 20.61
CA PHE A 50 4.40 7.42 21.33
C PHE A 50 4.32 6.96 22.78
N ILE A 51 5.38 6.31 23.24
CA ILE A 51 5.68 6.06 24.64
C ILE A 51 6.73 7.12 25.03
N PRO A 52 6.33 8.20 25.72
CA PRO A 52 7.25 9.27 26.10
C PRO A 52 8.22 8.79 27.17
N GLY A 53 9.47 9.23 27.08
CA GLY A 53 10.48 8.99 28.10
C GLY A 53 10.16 9.63 29.46
N SER A 54 11.09 9.49 30.40
CA SER A 54 11.03 10.17 31.68
C SER A 54 11.24 11.68 31.51
N ASP A 55 10.58 12.48 32.35
CA ASP A 55 10.59 13.94 32.22
C ASP A 55 12.02 14.45 32.48
N LYS A 56 12.59 15.21 31.52
CA LYS A 56 14.02 15.59 31.48
C LYS A 56 15.00 14.41 31.36
N SER A 57 14.61 13.31 30.71
CA SER A 57 15.60 12.33 30.24
C SER A 57 16.42 12.94 29.08
N GLN A 58 17.73 12.67 29.07
CA GLN A 58 18.62 13.11 27.99
C GLN A 58 18.63 12.11 26.83
N SER A 59 18.62 10.81 27.14
CA SER A 59 18.56 9.76 26.15
C SER A 59 18.10 8.41 26.72
N MET A 60 17.48 7.62 25.85
CA MET A 60 17.30 6.18 26.02
C MET A 60 18.59 5.44 25.64
N LEU A 61 18.88 4.35 26.36
CA LEU A 61 20.14 3.58 26.22
C LEU A 61 19.91 2.12 25.84
N THR A 62 18.93 1.47 26.45
CA THR A 62 18.60 0.07 26.20
C THR A 62 17.13 -0.18 26.49
N LEU A 63 16.51 -1.07 25.71
CA LEU A 63 15.12 -1.50 25.82
C LEU A 63 15.05 -2.99 26.18
N SER A 64 13.97 -3.38 26.84
CA SER A 64 13.62 -4.79 27.02
C SER A 64 12.11 -4.92 27.14
N ILE A 65 11.51 -5.88 26.44
CA ILE A 65 10.09 -6.20 26.57
C ILE A 65 9.93 -7.49 27.38
N SER A 66 8.95 -7.51 28.26
CA SER A 66 8.59 -8.71 29.03
C SER A 66 8.07 -9.82 28.09
N PRO A 67 8.37 -11.11 28.32
CA PRO A 67 7.91 -12.20 27.45
C PRO A 67 6.39 -12.27 27.28
N ASN A 68 5.61 -11.96 28.32
CA ASN A 68 4.15 -11.82 28.22
C ASN A 68 3.65 -10.54 27.50
N ARG A 69 4.56 -9.77 26.88
CA ARG A 69 4.36 -8.52 26.12
C ARG A 69 3.59 -7.40 26.86
N ARG A 70 3.44 -7.47 28.19
CA ARG A 70 2.71 -6.45 28.98
C ARG A 70 3.54 -5.24 29.40
N TYR A 71 4.85 -5.43 29.61
CA TYR A 71 5.74 -4.43 30.17
C TYR A 71 6.93 -4.13 29.26
N LEU A 72 7.28 -2.85 29.17
CA LEU A 72 8.49 -2.36 28.50
C LEU A 72 9.38 -1.70 29.55
N ALA A 73 10.61 -2.19 29.71
CA ALA A 73 11.65 -1.52 30.48
C ALA A 73 12.48 -0.65 29.54
N ILE A 74 12.67 0.61 29.91
CA ILE A 74 13.51 1.59 29.20
C ILE A 74 14.57 2.07 30.20
N SER A 75 15.85 1.93 29.84
CA SER A 75 16.93 2.61 30.57
C SER A 75 17.12 4.02 30.00
N GLU A 76 17.15 5.01 30.88
CA GLU A 76 17.28 6.43 30.55
C GLU A 76 18.29 7.11 31.48
N ILE A 77 18.90 8.22 31.03
CA ILE A 77 19.64 9.14 31.91
C ILE A 77 18.72 10.32 32.22
N VAL A 78 18.35 10.50 33.49
CA VAL A 78 17.44 11.55 33.98
C VAL A 78 18.22 12.43 34.95
N GLN A 79 18.42 13.71 34.60
CA GLN A 79 19.19 14.67 35.43
C GLN A 79 20.56 14.10 35.85
N GLU A 80 21.34 13.61 34.88
CA GLU A 80 22.67 12.99 35.05
C GLU A 80 22.70 11.68 35.87
N LYS A 81 21.54 11.16 36.31
CA LYS A 81 21.43 9.88 37.00
C LYS A 81 20.77 8.83 36.10
N PRO A 82 21.34 7.62 35.96
CA PRO A 82 20.68 6.56 35.22
C PRO A 82 19.47 6.05 36.02
N ALA A 83 18.38 5.75 35.30
CA ALA A 83 17.16 5.18 35.86
C ALA A 83 16.55 4.19 34.86
N ILE A 84 15.80 3.21 35.36
CA ILE A 84 15.05 2.27 34.52
C ILE A 84 13.56 2.48 34.77
N THR A 85 12.84 2.93 33.74
CA THR A 85 11.39 3.17 33.81
C THR A 85 10.64 2.02 33.14
N ILE A 86 9.67 1.46 33.85
CA ILE A 86 8.87 0.33 33.39
C ILE A 86 7.45 0.83 33.05
N TYR A 87 7.07 0.65 31.80
CA TYR A 87 5.78 1.07 31.22
C TYR A 87 4.84 -0.13 31.05
N GLU A 88 3.54 0.11 31.17
CA GLU A 88 2.48 -0.87 30.90
C GLU A 88 1.86 -0.66 29.51
N LEU A 89 2.13 -1.58 28.59
CA LEU A 89 1.83 -1.46 27.15
C LEU A 89 0.36 -1.70 26.76
N SER A 90 -0.44 -2.24 27.69
CA SER A 90 -1.89 -2.44 27.54
C SER A 90 -2.69 -1.14 27.67
N SER A 91 -2.12 -0.13 28.33
CA SER A 91 -2.75 1.16 28.57
C SER A 91 -2.46 2.17 27.45
N ILE A 92 -3.44 3.02 27.13
CA ILE A 92 -3.32 4.10 26.14
C ILE A 92 -3.84 5.39 26.80
N PRO A 93 -3.01 6.42 27.04
CA PRO A 93 -1.55 6.42 26.88
C PRO A 93 -0.85 5.42 27.81
N CYS A 94 0.34 4.95 27.42
CA CYS A 94 1.08 3.94 28.18
C CYS A 94 1.52 4.49 29.56
N ARG A 95 1.07 3.84 30.63
CA ARG A 95 1.28 4.27 32.00
C ARG A 95 2.66 3.87 32.50
N LYS A 96 3.39 4.84 33.08
CA LYS A 96 4.60 4.60 33.89
C LYS A 96 4.19 3.82 35.15
N ARG A 97 4.60 2.54 35.28
CA ARG A 97 4.25 1.64 36.39
C ARG A 97 5.24 1.74 37.55
N LYS A 98 6.54 1.81 37.25
CA LYS A 98 7.62 1.89 38.25
C LYS A 98 8.87 2.54 37.67
N VAL A 99 9.69 3.15 38.52
CA VAL A 99 11.03 3.66 38.20
C VAL A 99 12.01 2.98 39.15
N LEU A 100 13.11 2.44 38.64
CA LEU A 100 14.22 1.89 39.42
C LEU A 100 15.35 2.92 39.38
N SER A 101 15.58 3.61 40.50
CA SER A 101 16.58 4.69 40.63
C SER A 101 17.39 4.64 41.93
N ASN A 102 17.05 3.73 42.85
CA ASN A 102 17.77 3.55 44.11
C ASN A 102 18.78 2.42 43.93
N PHE A 103 20.06 2.79 43.78
CA PHE A 103 21.19 1.87 43.68
C PHE A 103 22.11 2.14 44.87
N ASP A 104 22.51 1.08 45.58
CA ASP A 104 23.41 1.17 46.73
C ASP A 104 24.90 1.37 46.32
N PHE A 105 25.14 1.60 45.02
CA PHE A 105 26.46 1.70 44.38
C PHE A 105 26.41 2.65 43.18
N SER A 106 27.56 3.13 42.71
CA SER A 106 27.62 4.18 41.68
C SER A 106 27.39 3.63 40.27
N VAL A 107 26.25 3.96 39.66
CA VAL A 107 25.94 3.61 38.27
C VAL A 107 26.09 4.85 37.37
N GLN A 108 26.78 4.70 36.23
CA GLN A 108 26.83 5.74 35.18
C GLN A 108 25.75 5.55 34.11
N ARG A 109 25.66 4.32 33.56
CA ARG A 109 24.69 3.93 32.54
C ARG A 109 24.47 2.41 32.56
N PHE A 110 23.31 1.96 32.09
CA PHE A 110 23.03 0.54 31.80
C PHE A 110 23.39 0.21 30.36
N THR A 111 23.97 -0.96 30.12
CA THR A 111 24.38 -1.40 28.77
C THR A 111 23.42 -2.42 28.16
N SER A 112 22.80 -3.27 28.98
CA SER A 112 21.90 -4.33 28.52
C SER A 112 20.88 -4.72 29.60
N MET A 113 19.69 -5.16 29.18
CA MET A 113 18.58 -5.55 30.05
C MET A 113 17.80 -6.74 29.49
N ALA A 114 17.37 -7.66 30.36
CA ALA A 114 16.51 -8.79 30.00
C ALA A 114 15.47 -9.07 31.09
N PHE A 115 14.21 -9.28 30.71
CA PHE A 115 13.18 -9.80 31.62
C PHE A 115 13.28 -11.32 31.79
N SER A 116 12.82 -11.85 32.93
CA SER A 116 12.62 -13.29 33.10
C SER A 116 11.43 -13.82 32.27
N PRO A 117 11.44 -15.12 31.92
CA PRO A 117 10.28 -15.83 31.34
C PRO A 117 8.93 -15.52 32.00
N ASP A 118 8.90 -15.48 33.34
CA ASP A 118 7.68 -15.21 34.12
C ASP A 118 7.33 -13.70 34.25
N SER A 119 8.10 -12.83 33.60
CA SER A 119 8.02 -11.36 33.67
C SER A 119 8.19 -10.74 35.07
N LYS A 120 8.53 -11.49 36.13
CA LYS A 120 8.63 -10.97 37.51
C LYS A 120 10.00 -10.39 37.85
N TYR A 121 11.04 -10.86 37.18
CA TYR A 121 12.42 -10.42 37.41
C TYR A 121 12.95 -9.64 36.21
N LEU A 122 13.90 -8.75 36.50
CA LEU A 122 14.62 -7.97 35.50
C LEU A 122 16.12 -8.08 35.78
N LEU A 123 16.87 -8.53 34.78
CA LEU A 123 18.32 -8.54 34.76
C LEU A 123 18.81 -7.24 34.14
N THR A 124 19.75 -6.56 34.80
CA THR A 124 20.30 -5.28 34.32
C THR A 124 21.82 -5.28 34.44
N GLN A 125 22.53 -4.97 33.36
CA GLN A 125 23.98 -4.80 33.36
C GLN A 125 24.35 -3.33 33.44
N THR A 126 25.24 -2.99 34.38
CA THR A 126 25.81 -1.65 34.52
C THR A 126 27.16 -1.54 33.82
N SER A 127 27.49 -0.33 33.39
CA SER A 127 28.77 -0.01 32.74
C SER A 127 29.93 0.13 33.74
N PRO A 128 31.19 -0.04 33.29
CA PRO A 128 32.38 0.36 34.06
C PRO A 128 32.25 1.81 34.59
N PRO A 129 32.82 2.14 35.77
CA PRO A 129 33.90 1.43 36.47
C PRO A 129 33.49 0.26 37.37
N GLU A 130 32.21 0.12 37.71
CA GLU A 130 31.68 -1.04 38.44
C GLU A 130 30.77 -1.83 37.51
N SER A 131 31.35 -2.78 36.76
CA SER A 131 30.61 -3.62 35.80
C SER A 131 29.75 -4.66 36.56
N ASN A 132 28.71 -4.21 37.24
CA ASN A 132 27.84 -5.03 38.07
C ASN A 132 26.61 -5.51 37.30
N LEU A 133 26.35 -6.80 37.40
CA LEU A 133 25.10 -7.44 37.00
C LEU A 133 24.16 -7.44 38.21
N VAL A 134 22.93 -6.97 38.02
CA VAL A 134 21.92 -6.89 39.07
C VAL A 134 20.68 -7.67 38.68
N TYR A 135 20.23 -8.54 39.58
CA TYR A 135 19.00 -9.32 39.43
C TYR A 135 17.91 -8.70 40.31
N TRP A 136 16.89 -8.12 39.70
CA TRP A 136 15.82 -7.37 40.38
C TRP A 136 14.52 -8.17 40.48
N LEU A 137 13.86 -8.10 41.63
CA LEU A 137 12.40 -8.26 41.71
C LEU A 137 11.76 -6.87 41.53
N TRP A 138 11.58 -6.49 40.26
CA TRP A 138 11.30 -5.11 39.87
C TRP A 138 9.96 -4.57 40.41
N GLU A 139 8.92 -5.42 40.52
CA GLU A 139 7.62 -5.01 41.06
C GLU A 139 7.73 -4.48 42.51
N LYS A 140 8.64 -5.06 43.30
CA LYS A 140 8.90 -4.67 44.69
C LYS A 140 10.07 -3.68 44.84
N GLN A 141 10.68 -3.23 43.73
CA GLN A 141 11.93 -2.44 43.74
C GLN A 141 13.06 -3.09 44.56
N LYS A 142 13.07 -4.42 44.69
CA LYS A 142 14.04 -5.15 45.52
C LYS A 142 15.14 -5.75 44.67
N VAL A 143 16.40 -5.44 45.00
CA VAL A 143 17.56 -6.19 44.51
C VAL A 143 17.59 -7.57 45.17
N MET A 144 17.73 -8.61 44.36
CA MET A 144 17.79 -10.00 44.83
C MET A 144 19.23 -10.52 44.87
N ALA A 145 20.06 -10.13 43.91
CA ALA A 145 21.50 -10.40 43.88
C ALA A 145 22.24 -9.31 43.10
N ILE A 146 23.50 -9.05 43.49
CA ILE A 146 24.48 -8.26 42.75
C ILE A 146 25.71 -9.14 42.57
N ILE A 147 26.25 -9.22 41.36
CA ILE A 147 27.55 -9.83 41.10
C ILE A 147 28.34 -8.94 40.15
N ARG A 148 29.65 -8.79 40.41
CA ARG A 148 30.54 -8.10 39.48
C ARG A 148 30.80 -9.01 38.27
N ALA A 149 30.36 -8.58 37.08
CA ALA A 149 30.49 -9.36 35.85
C ALA A 149 31.96 -9.60 35.52
N ASP A 150 32.81 -8.57 35.63
CA ASP A 150 34.26 -8.68 35.43
C ASP A 150 35.10 -7.99 36.53
N THR A 151 36.16 -8.66 36.95
CA THR A 151 37.27 -8.08 37.73
C THR A 151 38.14 -7.14 36.91
N GLN A 152 38.30 -7.36 35.60
CA GLN A 152 39.13 -6.52 34.72
C GLN A 152 38.35 -5.37 34.05
N ASN A 153 37.05 -5.22 34.33
CA ASN A 153 36.16 -4.19 33.76
C ASN A 153 36.06 -4.21 32.22
N ASN A 154 36.21 -5.36 31.57
CA ASN A 154 35.90 -5.51 30.15
C ASN A 154 34.42 -5.19 29.86
N PRO A 155 34.11 -4.67 28.65
CA PRO A 155 32.73 -4.38 28.26
C PRO A 155 31.91 -5.66 28.10
N VAL A 156 30.70 -5.63 28.67
CA VAL A 156 29.63 -6.62 28.47
C VAL A 156 28.70 -6.08 27.40
N TYR A 157 28.46 -6.87 26.35
CA TYR A 157 27.64 -6.49 25.20
C TYR A 157 26.17 -6.91 25.36
N GLN A 158 25.93 -8.14 25.83
CA GLN A 158 24.58 -8.69 25.97
C GLN A 158 24.45 -9.52 27.24
N VAL A 159 23.28 -9.43 27.87
CA VAL A 159 22.86 -10.31 28.98
C VAL A 159 21.47 -10.88 28.70
N SER A 160 21.21 -12.11 29.14
CA SER A 160 19.90 -12.73 29.01
C SER A 160 19.61 -13.71 30.15
N ILE A 161 18.33 -13.98 30.39
CA ILE A 161 17.84 -15.06 31.25
C ILE A 161 17.42 -16.22 30.34
N ASN A 162 17.64 -17.47 30.76
CA ASN A 162 17.20 -18.65 30.03
C ASN A 162 15.66 -18.61 29.81
N PRO A 163 15.15 -18.83 28.58
CA PRO A 163 13.72 -18.79 28.25
C PRO A 163 12.81 -19.75 29.04
N GLN A 164 13.35 -20.85 29.59
CA GLN A 164 12.57 -21.84 30.36
C GLN A 164 12.92 -21.86 31.85
N ASP A 165 14.15 -21.46 32.23
CA ASP A 165 14.62 -21.46 33.62
C ASP A 165 15.00 -20.05 34.12
N ASN A 166 14.15 -19.46 34.97
CA ASN A 166 14.40 -18.16 35.60
C ASN A 166 15.73 -18.08 36.39
N THR A 167 16.30 -19.21 36.82
CA THR A 167 17.53 -19.26 37.62
C THR A 167 18.80 -19.13 36.79
N GLN A 168 18.76 -19.40 35.49
CA GLN A 168 19.95 -19.40 34.63
C GLN A 168 20.10 -18.09 33.86
N VAL A 169 21.32 -17.57 33.84
CA VAL A 169 21.69 -16.27 33.26
C VAL A 169 22.94 -16.41 32.40
N CYS A 170 22.91 -15.86 31.19
CA CYS A 170 24.05 -15.79 30.27
C CYS A 170 24.57 -14.35 30.15
N ILE A 171 25.89 -14.20 30.08
CA ILE A 171 26.60 -12.94 29.87
C ILE A 171 27.63 -13.13 28.76
N THR A 172 27.60 -12.27 27.73
CA THR A 172 28.65 -12.18 26.70
C THR A 172 29.31 -10.80 26.68
N GLY A 173 30.63 -10.82 26.51
CA GLY A 173 31.47 -9.64 26.47
C GLY A 173 32.86 -9.93 25.92
N LYS A 174 33.71 -8.90 25.96
CA LYS A 174 35.11 -9.02 25.52
C LYS A 174 35.88 -9.98 26.43
N GLY A 175 36.29 -11.13 25.89
CA GLY A 175 36.96 -12.19 26.66
C GLY A 175 36.04 -12.88 27.68
N MET A 176 34.71 -12.80 27.52
CA MET A 176 33.76 -13.23 28.54
C MET A 176 32.56 -13.99 27.96
N PHE A 177 32.41 -15.25 28.37
CA PHE A 177 31.16 -16.00 28.28
C PHE A 177 30.93 -16.71 29.62
N LYS A 178 29.95 -16.23 30.39
CA LYS A 178 29.64 -16.75 31.73
C LYS A 178 28.20 -17.23 31.81
N LEU A 179 28.04 -18.44 32.35
CA LEU A 179 26.76 -18.97 32.79
C LEU A 179 26.70 -18.87 34.31
N LEU A 180 25.67 -18.20 34.81
CA LEU A 180 25.41 -18.02 36.22
C LEU A 180 24.09 -18.70 36.58
N HIS A 181 24.07 -19.36 37.74
CA HIS A 181 22.88 -19.92 38.34
C HIS A 181 22.53 -19.15 39.62
N PHE A 182 21.28 -18.72 39.72
CA PHE A 182 20.72 -17.98 40.85
C PHE A 182 20.18 -18.96 41.90
N ALA A 183 20.86 -19.05 43.04
CA ALA A 183 20.45 -19.86 44.17
C ALA A 183 20.68 -19.11 45.49
N GLU A 184 19.72 -19.22 46.42
CA GLU A 184 19.83 -18.71 47.80
C GLU A 184 20.14 -17.20 47.90
N GLY A 185 19.71 -16.40 46.92
CA GLY A 185 20.01 -14.95 46.87
C GLY A 185 21.41 -14.61 46.37
N THR A 186 22.13 -15.58 45.80
CA THR A 186 23.45 -15.40 45.19
C THR A 186 23.46 -15.88 43.74
N LEU A 187 24.26 -15.25 42.90
CA LEU A 187 24.59 -15.74 41.56
C LEU A 187 25.92 -16.49 41.65
N LYS A 188 25.94 -17.78 41.29
CA LYS A 188 27.14 -18.62 41.28
C LYS A 188 27.46 -19.01 39.84
N GLN A 189 28.73 -18.91 39.42
CA GLN A 189 29.14 -19.31 38.07
C GLN A 189 29.14 -20.84 37.96
N THR A 190 28.50 -21.38 36.93
CA THR A 190 28.40 -22.83 36.67
C THR A 190 29.40 -23.32 35.64
N ASN A 191 29.73 -22.52 34.62
CA ASN A 191 30.64 -22.92 33.55
C ASN A 191 32.12 -22.70 33.89
N SER A 192 32.97 -23.65 33.50
CA SER A 192 34.43 -23.55 33.58
C SER A 192 35.03 -23.48 32.17
N GLN A 193 35.34 -22.27 31.69
CA GLN A 193 35.90 -22.10 30.34
C GLN A 193 37.24 -22.85 30.19
N ARG A 194 37.29 -23.83 29.30
CA ARG A 194 38.51 -24.49 28.82
C ARG A 194 38.72 -24.15 27.33
N GLY A 195 39.39 -23.04 27.05
CA GLY A 195 39.65 -22.58 25.69
C GLY A 195 40.34 -21.22 25.64
N GLU A 196 40.66 -20.75 24.42
CA GLU A 196 41.18 -19.39 24.20
C GLU A 196 40.07 -18.34 24.39
N LEU A 197 40.39 -17.25 25.09
CA LEU A 197 39.44 -16.16 25.33
C LEU A 197 39.21 -15.35 24.04
N GLN A 198 38.04 -15.52 23.43
CA GLN A 198 37.59 -14.76 22.27
C GLN A 198 36.66 -13.61 22.68
N ASN A 199 36.39 -12.69 21.76
CA ASN A 199 35.50 -11.56 21.98
C ASN A 199 34.10 -11.91 21.47
N TYR A 200 33.16 -12.11 22.41
CA TYR A 200 31.81 -12.59 22.14
C TYR A 200 30.83 -11.41 22.07
N LEU A 201 30.30 -11.15 20.88
CA LEU A 201 29.44 -9.98 20.61
C LEU A 201 27.97 -10.24 20.97
N ALA A 202 27.43 -11.36 20.50
CA ALA A 202 26.02 -11.72 20.65
C ALA A 202 25.81 -13.19 21.03
N HIS A 203 24.67 -13.51 21.63
CA HIS A 203 24.22 -14.88 21.90
C HIS A 203 22.70 -15.03 21.81
N ALA A 204 22.25 -16.26 21.59
CA ALA A 204 20.86 -16.67 21.68
C ALA A 204 20.73 -18.06 22.33
N TRP A 205 19.63 -18.29 23.04
CA TRP A 205 19.26 -19.60 23.57
C TRP A 205 18.51 -20.39 22.50
N LEU A 206 18.90 -21.65 22.28
CA LEU A 206 18.25 -22.58 21.34
C LEU A 206 17.45 -23.67 22.08
N ALA A 207 17.91 -24.05 23.27
CA ALA A 207 17.23 -24.93 24.22
C ALA A 207 17.73 -24.61 25.64
N ASP A 208 17.24 -25.33 26.64
CA ASP A 208 17.54 -25.07 28.07
C ASP A 208 19.03 -25.10 28.40
N ASP A 209 19.78 -25.97 27.73
CA ASP A 209 21.21 -26.17 27.93
C ASP A 209 22.05 -25.68 26.73
N LYS A 210 21.43 -25.28 25.62
CA LYS A 210 22.08 -24.97 24.33
C LYS A 210 22.05 -23.48 24.01
N ILE A 211 23.23 -22.89 23.92
CA ILE A 211 23.45 -21.46 23.66
C ILE A 211 24.38 -21.31 22.46
N ILE A 212 23.94 -20.56 21.45
CA ILE A 212 24.79 -20.17 20.32
C ILE A 212 25.39 -18.78 20.60
N VAL A 213 26.68 -18.62 20.31
CA VAL A 213 27.44 -17.38 20.56
C VAL A 213 28.19 -16.96 19.30
N GLY A 214 28.11 -15.68 18.95
CA GLY A 214 28.81 -15.06 17.83
C GLY A 214 30.03 -14.24 18.27
N THR A 215 31.08 -14.25 17.46
CA THR A 215 32.35 -13.55 17.75
C THR A 215 32.63 -12.40 16.77
N ASP A 216 33.56 -11.53 17.13
CA ASP A 216 34.15 -10.52 16.24
C ASP A 216 35.09 -11.11 15.16
N THR A 217 35.39 -12.40 15.24
CA THR A 217 36.17 -13.17 14.25
C THR A 217 35.31 -14.01 13.30
N GLY A 218 33.99 -13.77 13.25
CA GLY A 218 33.09 -14.49 12.33
C GLY A 218 32.83 -15.95 12.68
N LYS A 219 33.24 -16.38 13.87
CA LYS A 219 32.96 -17.72 14.40
C LYS A 219 31.62 -17.74 15.12
N LEU A 220 30.88 -18.83 14.90
CA LEU A 220 29.71 -19.23 15.65
C LEU A 220 30.06 -20.44 16.51
N LEU A 221 29.76 -20.37 17.80
CA LEU A 221 30.15 -21.37 18.81
C LEU A 221 28.91 -21.81 19.59
N LEU A 222 28.62 -23.11 19.56
CA LEU A 222 27.53 -23.71 20.32
C LEU A 222 28.07 -24.31 21.62
N PHE A 223 27.54 -23.83 22.74
CA PHE A 223 27.79 -24.38 24.07
C PHE A 223 26.60 -25.21 24.53
N GLU A 224 26.86 -26.40 25.06
CA GLU A 224 25.87 -27.29 25.70
C GLU A 224 26.29 -27.48 27.16
N SER A 225 25.42 -27.12 28.11
CA SER A 225 25.74 -27.13 29.56
C SER A 225 27.02 -26.36 29.96
N GLY A 226 27.48 -25.43 29.10
CA GLY A 226 28.70 -24.63 29.29
C GLY A 226 29.97 -25.18 28.62
N ASP A 227 29.93 -26.40 28.06
CA ASP A 227 31.03 -26.99 27.28
C ASP A 227 30.83 -26.71 25.77
N GLN A 228 31.91 -26.40 25.05
CA GLN A 228 31.86 -26.17 23.59
C GLN A 228 31.63 -27.48 22.84
N ARG A 229 30.55 -27.55 22.04
CA ARG A 229 30.18 -28.75 21.25
C ARG A 229 30.39 -28.61 19.76
N TRP A 230 30.16 -27.42 19.21
CA TRP A 230 30.20 -27.17 17.76
C TRP A 230 30.74 -25.78 17.46
N GLU A 231 31.48 -25.68 16.37
CA GLU A 231 32.11 -24.45 15.86
C GLU A 231 31.93 -24.41 14.34
N THR A 232 31.59 -23.24 13.80
CA THR A 232 31.68 -22.97 12.36
C THR A 232 32.20 -21.56 12.11
N ASN A 233 32.84 -21.37 10.96
CA ASN A 233 33.38 -20.09 10.52
C ASN A 233 32.52 -19.53 9.38
N ILE A 234 32.01 -18.31 9.53
CA ILE A 234 31.33 -17.58 8.45
C ILE A 234 32.40 -17.08 7.47
N MET A 235 32.36 -17.57 6.23
CA MET A 235 33.23 -17.08 5.15
C MET A 235 32.49 -16.08 4.26
N VAL A 236 33.13 -14.95 3.95
CA VAL A 236 32.61 -13.99 2.97
C VAL A 236 32.77 -14.58 1.57
N LYS A 237 31.66 -15.00 0.97
CA LYS A 237 31.59 -15.31 -0.47
C LYS A 237 31.50 -13.98 -1.23
N GLU A 238 32.56 -13.61 -1.94
CA GLU A 238 32.50 -12.51 -2.92
C GLU A 238 31.56 -12.87 -4.08
N PRO A 239 30.82 -11.90 -4.65
CA PRO A 239 29.94 -12.16 -5.77
C PRO A 239 30.77 -12.45 -7.03
N THR A 240 30.71 -13.68 -7.52
CA THR A 240 31.25 -14.03 -8.85
C THR A 240 30.45 -13.29 -9.93
N SER A 241 31.00 -12.20 -10.44
CA SER A 241 30.46 -11.49 -11.60
C SER A 241 30.33 -12.44 -12.79
N GLY A 242 29.11 -12.56 -13.33
CA GLY A 242 28.81 -13.53 -14.38
C GLY A 242 29.46 -13.21 -15.73
N SER A 243 30.65 -13.77 -15.98
CA SER A 243 31.20 -13.92 -17.33
C SER A 243 31.62 -15.37 -17.55
N LYS A 244 30.82 -16.12 -18.33
CA LYS A 244 31.21 -17.45 -18.80
C LYS A 244 32.44 -17.32 -19.71
N SER A 245 33.56 -17.89 -19.30
CA SER A 245 34.70 -18.19 -20.16
C SER A 245 35.18 -19.62 -19.88
N LEU A 246 35.60 -20.31 -20.93
CA LEU A 246 35.79 -21.77 -20.96
C LEU A 246 37.10 -22.24 -20.29
N ASP A 247 37.16 -23.54 -20.01
CA ASP A 247 38.27 -24.26 -19.38
C ASP A 247 39.65 -24.01 -20.04
N VAL A 248 40.65 -23.62 -19.23
CA VAL A 248 42.07 -23.93 -19.48
C VAL A 248 42.79 -24.15 -18.14
N ILE A 249 43.61 -25.20 -18.06
CA ILE A 249 44.43 -25.63 -16.90
C ILE A 249 45.80 -24.88 -16.93
N PRO A 250 46.48 -24.63 -15.78
CA PRO A 250 47.26 -23.40 -15.59
C PRO A 250 48.77 -23.53 -15.79
N GLU A 251 49.44 -22.42 -16.15
CA GLU A 251 50.90 -22.26 -16.04
C GLU A 251 51.33 -20.85 -15.57
N SER A 252 52.32 -20.86 -14.67
CA SER A 252 53.42 -19.88 -14.43
C SER A 252 53.19 -18.37 -14.20
N GLU A 253 53.68 -17.95 -13.02
CA GLU A 253 54.49 -16.75 -12.71
C GLU A 253 54.48 -15.52 -13.64
N SER A 254 54.23 -14.33 -13.08
CA SER A 254 55.24 -13.26 -13.01
C SER A 254 54.79 -12.02 -12.21
N LEU A 255 55.75 -11.32 -11.59
CA LEU A 255 55.53 -10.07 -10.87
C LEU A 255 55.64 -8.86 -11.79
N VAL A 256 54.76 -7.86 -11.64
CA VAL A 256 55.14 -6.43 -11.65
C VAL A 256 54.19 -5.62 -10.74
N LYS A 257 54.74 -4.87 -9.78
CA LYS A 257 54.05 -3.74 -9.11
C LYS A 257 54.53 -2.43 -9.74
N PHE A 258 53.63 -1.46 -9.93
CA PHE A 258 53.97 -0.04 -10.05
C PHE A 258 53.20 0.78 -8.99
N PRO A 259 53.83 1.78 -8.34
CA PRO A 259 53.21 2.54 -7.26
C PRO A 259 52.48 3.80 -7.77
N PRO A 260 51.37 4.22 -7.13
CA PRO A 260 50.83 5.57 -7.30
C PRO A 260 51.63 6.60 -6.50
N VAL A 261 51.69 7.82 -7.04
CA VAL A 261 52.48 8.94 -6.49
C VAL A 261 51.73 9.64 -5.35
N SER A 262 52.44 9.95 -4.27
CA SER A 262 51.94 10.70 -3.12
C SER A 262 52.06 12.23 -3.29
N SER A 263 51.04 12.98 -2.90
CA SER A 263 51.23 14.27 -2.23
C SER A 263 50.08 14.57 -1.25
N PRO A 264 50.31 15.33 -0.15
CA PRO A 264 49.46 15.27 1.05
C PRO A 264 48.71 16.58 1.35
N LEU A 265 47.80 16.55 2.35
CA LEU A 265 47.57 17.56 3.42
C LEU A 265 46.39 17.06 4.33
N PRO A 266 46.19 17.58 5.56
CA PRO A 266 46.22 16.69 6.72
C PRO A 266 44.89 16.55 7.49
N SER A 267 44.70 15.37 8.09
CA SER A 267 43.81 15.16 9.23
C SER A 267 44.56 15.39 10.55
N TYR A 268 43.86 15.93 11.56
CA TYR A 268 44.32 15.90 12.95
C TYR A 268 43.63 14.75 13.68
N GLU A 269 44.39 13.67 13.92
CA GLU A 269 44.02 12.63 14.89
C GLU A 269 44.25 13.11 16.32
N GLN A 270 43.68 12.41 17.31
CA GLN A 270 44.40 11.78 18.45
C GLN A 270 43.39 11.24 19.50
N MET A 271 43.57 10.09 20.15
CA MET A 271 44.63 9.07 20.09
C MET A 271 44.03 7.65 20.12
N VAL A 272 44.58 6.72 19.32
CA VAL A 272 44.52 5.27 19.58
C VAL A 272 45.96 4.75 19.55
N THR A 273 46.35 3.95 20.54
CA THR A 273 47.71 3.42 20.64
C THR A 273 47.96 2.28 19.67
N THR A 274 48.75 2.57 18.64
CA THR A 274 49.64 1.68 17.85
C THR A 274 49.55 0.16 18.07
N THR A 275 49.13 -0.56 17.03
CA THR A 275 49.75 -1.85 16.65
C THR A 275 49.81 -1.95 15.11
N SER A 276 50.80 -2.68 14.60
CA SER A 276 51.27 -2.64 13.21
C SER A 276 50.27 -3.13 12.16
N GLN A 277 50.22 -2.41 11.03
CA GLN A 277 49.47 -2.77 9.83
C GLN A 277 50.08 -3.99 9.10
N THR A 278 49.24 -4.99 8.89
CA THR A 278 49.34 -5.98 7.80
C THR A 278 47.95 -6.09 7.21
N ASP A 279 47.80 -6.04 5.88
CA ASP A 279 46.50 -6.12 5.22
C ASP A 279 45.71 -7.37 5.65
N ARG A 280 44.70 -7.16 6.50
CA ARG A 280 43.75 -8.20 6.92
C ARG A 280 42.51 -8.07 6.06
N VAL A 281 42.18 -9.15 5.35
CA VAL A 281 40.82 -9.36 4.82
C VAL A 281 39.84 -9.15 5.97
N ALA A 282 38.84 -8.29 5.77
CA ALA A 282 37.87 -7.95 6.81
C ALA A 282 37.03 -9.18 7.15
N VAL A 283 37.28 -9.76 8.33
CA VAL A 283 36.57 -10.93 8.84
C VAL A 283 35.15 -10.51 9.26
N PRO A 284 34.09 -11.22 8.86
CA PRO A 284 32.71 -10.79 9.12
C PRO A 284 32.41 -10.84 10.63
N GLN A 285 31.82 -9.79 11.19
CA GLN A 285 31.48 -9.75 12.61
C GLN A 285 30.03 -10.19 12.86
N VAL A 286 29.79 -10.93 13.94
CA VAL A 286 28.45 -11.42 14.31
C VAL A 286 27.85 -10.53 15.41
N PHE A 287 27.29 -9.38 15.02
CA PHE A 287 26.67 -8.41 15.93
C PHE A 287 25.31 -8.85 16.49
N ALA A 288 24.55 -9.67 15.77
CA ALA A 288 23.20 -10.09 16.15
C ALA A 288 22.95 -11.57 15.87
N ILE A 289 22.26 -12.25 16.80
CA ILE A 289 21.73 -13.61 16.63
C ILE A 289 20.30 -13.64 17.18
N ALA A 290 19.38 -14.26 16.45
CA ALA A 290 17.99 -14.50 16.88
C ALA A 290 17.62 -15.97 16.67
N ALA A 291 17.07 -16.62 17.70
CA ALA A 291 16.61 -18.01 17.61
C ALA A 291 15.15 -18.08 17.10
N TYR A 292 14.81 -19.19 16.44
CA TYR A 292 13.45 -19.52 15.97
C TYR A 292 13.26 -21.05 15.93
N SER A 293 12.03 -21.54 15.75
CA SER A 293 11.66 -22.96 15.89
C SER A 293 12.51 -23.94 15.07
N LYS A 294 12.92 -23.59 13.84
CA LYS A 294 13.76 -24.45 12.99
C LYS A 294 15.28 -24.29 13.26
N GLY A 295 15.70 -23.26 14.00
CA GLY A 295 17.12 -22.99 14.28
C GLY A 295 17.43 -21.54 14.70
N PHE A 296 18.31 -20.84 13.96
CA PHE A 296 18.66 -19.45 14.27
C PHE A 296 19.08 -18.63 13.04
N ALA A 297 18.91 -17.31 13.13
CA ALA A 297 19.45 -16.32 12.20
C ALA A 297 20.66 -15.62 12.83
N CYS A 298 21.71 -15.36 12.06
CA CYS A 298 22.89 -14.59 12.51
C CYS A 298 23.33 -13.56 11.46
N SER A 299 23.74 -12.37 11.92
CA SER A 299 24.41 -11.37 11.05
C SER A 299 25.76 -11.92 10.56
N ALA A 300 26.03 -11.79 9.27
CA ALA A 300 27.18 -12.42 8.60
C ALA A 300 28.09 -11.38 7.93
N GLY A 301 28.57 -10.42 8.72
CA GLY A 301 29.24 -9.23 8.21
C GLY A 301 28.23 -8.20 7.66
N PRO A 302 28.71 -7.22 6.87
CA PRO A 302 27.86 -6.13 6.41
C PRO A 302 26.82 -6.62 5.40
N GLY A 303 25.59 -6.13 5.55
CA GLY A 303 24.48 -6.33 4.60
C GLY A 303 23.89 -7.73 4.56
N ARG A 304 24.34 -8.68 5.39
CA ARG A 304 24.02 -10.10 5.24
C ARG A 304 23.51 -10.73 6.54
N VAL A 305 22.49 -11.56 6.42
CA VAL A 305 21.96 -12.42 7.48
C VAL A 305 21.91 -13.86 6.96
N LEU A 306 22.49 -14.80 7.70
CA LEU A 306 22.44 -16.23 7.38
C LEU A 306 21.41 -16.92 8.27
N LEU A 307 20.60 -17.78 7.67
CA LEU A 307 19.72 -18.70 8.37
C LEU A 307 20.42 -20.06 8.54
N PHE A 308 20.34 -20.61 9.75
CA PHE A 308 20.85 -21.92 10.11
C PHE A 308 19.71 -22.78 10.62
N GLU A 309 19.47 -23.92 9.97
CA GLU A 309 18.43 -24.88 10.35
C GLU A 309 19.04 -26.14 10.96
N LYS A 310 18.31 -26.75 11.90
CA LYS A 310 18.72 -27.97 12.60
C LYS A 310 18.52 -29.20 11.70
N MET A 311 19.57 -29.99 11.51
CA MET A 311 19.48 -31.30 10.85
C MET A 311 19.01 -32.38 11.85
N GLU A 312 17.93 -33.09 11.52
CA GLU A 312 17.31 -34.10 12.39
C GLU A 312 18.27 -35.23 12.84
N GLU A 313 19.20 -35.64 11.97
CA GLU A 313 20.00 -36.85 12.21
C GLU A 313 21.17 -36.68 13.20
N LYS A 314 21.65 -35.46 13.49
CA LYS A 314 22.96 -35.25 14.16
C LYS A 314 23.09 -34.06 15.13
N ASP A 315 22.03 -33.31 15.43
CA ASP A 315 22.12 -32.07 16.23
C ASP A 315 23.09 -31.02 15.63
N ILE A 316 23.38 -31.12 14.32
CA ILE A 316 24.22 -30.18 13.57
C ILE A 316 23.35 -29.11 12.90
N TYR A 317 23.77 -27.86 13.00
CA TYR A 317 23.16 -26.74 12.29
C TYR A 317 23.83 -26.55 10.91
N ARG A 318 23.02 -26.33 9.87
CA ARG A 318 23.51 -26.09 8.51
C ARG A 318 22.97 -24.75 7.98
N GLU A 319 23.82 -24.00 7.29
CA GLU A 319 23.44 -22.83 6.48
C GLU A 319 22.34 -23.25 5.51
N SER A 320 21.11 -22.74 5.71
CA SER A 320 19.97 -23.01 4.84
C SER A 320 19.81 -21.92 3.77
N ARG A 321 19.97 -20.64 4.14
CA ARG A 321 19.83 -19.48 3.24
C ARG A 321 20.68 -18.28 3.64
N GLU A 322 20.96 -17.44 2.64
CA GLU A 322 21.49 -16.08 2.78
C GLU A 322 20.38 -15.07 2.44
N ILE A 323 20.16 -14.11 3.35
CA ILE A 323 19.31 -12.93 3.17
C ILE A 323 20.23 -11.72 3.07
N ARG A 324 19.99 -10.83 2.10
CA ARG A 324 20.77 -9.61 1.89
C ARG A 324 19.92 -8.35 2.02
N ILE A 325 20.54 -7.26 2.47
CA ILE A 325 20.00 -5.92 2.27
C ILE A 325 20.02 -5.64 0.75
N PRO A 326 18.99 -5.00 0.16
CA PRO A 326 19.00 -4.66 -1.25
C PRO A 326 19.98 -3.52 -1.55
N THR A 327 20.59 -3.56 -2.73
CA THR A 327 21.34 -2.44 -3.30
C THR A 327 20.38 -1.29 -3.61
N ASP A 328 20.70 -0.07 -3.15
CA ASP A 328 19.83 1.10 -3.34
C ASP A 328 20.04 1.70 -4.75
N PRO A 329 19.04 1.67 -5.66
CA PRO A 329 19.19 2.18 -7.02
C PRO A 329 19.25 3.72 -7.10
N GLN A 330 18.92 4.43 -6.02
CA GLN A 330 18.96 5.90 -5.96
C GLN A 330 20.26 6.43 -5.31
N SER A 331 21.14 5.54 -4.83
CA SER A 331 22.48 5.92 -4.37
C SER A 331 23.49 5.96 -5.52
N ASN A 332 24.44 6.90 -5.46
CA ASN A 332 25.54 6.98 -6.44
C ASN A 332 26.53 5.80 -6.31
N ASP A 333 26.57 5.16 -5.14
CA ASP A 333 27.33 3.93 -4.87
C ASP A 333 26.34 2.81 -4.48
N PRO A 334 25.82 2.01 -5.44
CA PRO A 334 24.78 0.99 -5.15
C PRO A 334 25.16 -0.03 -4.06
N ASN A 335 26.46 -0.29 -3.89
CA ASN A 335 27.01 -1.18 -2.86
C ASN A 335 27.15 -0.52 -1.47
N GLN A 336 26.61 0.68 -1.26
CA GLN A 336 26.71 1.42 0.02
C GLN A 336 25.61 1.05 1.03
N SER A 337 24.52 0.41 0.59
CA SER A 337 23.51 -0.21 1.46
C SER A 337 23.98 -1.56 2.00
N ASP A 338 24.57 -2.40 1.15
CA ASP A 338 25.20 -3.68 1.51
C ASP A 338 26.36 -3.54 2.51
N LYS A 339 26.93 -2.35 2.66
CA LYS A 339 28.01 -2.04 3.61
C LYS A 339 27.53 -1.72 5.04
N GLN A 340 26.27 -2.00 5.36
CA GLN A 340 25.67 -1.71 6.68
C GLN A 340 25.69 -2.94 7.60
N ASP A 341 26.21 -2.80 8.82
CA ASP A 341 26.15 -3.87 9.82
C ASP A 341 24.74 -4.01 10.40
N VAL A 342 24.26 -5.24 10.51
CA VAL A 342 22.97 -5.58 11.15
C VAL A 342 23.18 -5.68 12.67
N LEU A 343 22.64 -4.74 13.43
CA LEU A 343 22.90 -4.59 14.87
C LEU A 343 21.91 -5.32 15.78
N CYS A 344 20.67 -5.50 15.33
CA CYS A 344 19.63 -6.19 16.09
C CYS A 344 18.66 -6.88 15.13
N MET A 345 18.17 -8.06 15.51
CA MET A 345 17.20 -8.83 14.76
C MET A 345 16.11 -9.34 15.71
N CYS A 346 14.87 -9.37 15.25
CA CYS A 346 13.75 -9.93 16.01
C CYS A 346 12.78 -10.64 15.05
N PHE A 347 12.38 -11.87 15.39
CA PHE A 347 11.26 -12.56 14.75
C PHE A 347 9.92 -12.09 15.35
N SER A 348 8.86 -12.15 14.56
CA SER A 348 7.48 -12.04 15.06
C SER A 348 7.14 -13.23 15.98
N PRO A 349 6.14 -13.13 16.88
CA PRO A 349 5.76 -14.24 17.74
C PRO A 349 5.28 -15.49 16.98
N SER A 350 4.76 -15.33 15.77
CA SER A 350 4.44 -16.41 14.80
C SER A 350 5.65 -16.96 14.03
N GLU A 351 6.80 -16.28 14.08
CA GLU A 351 7.98 -16.51 13.22
C GLU A 351 7.76 -16.29 11.71
N GLU A 352 6.63 -15.73 11.29
CA GLU A 352 6.35 -15.42 9.87
C GLU A 352 7.18 -14.25 9.32
N THR A 353 7.59 -13.30 10.16
CA THR A 353 8.37 -12.13 9.74
C THR A 353 9.62 -11.92 10.59
N LEU A 354 10.68 -11.42 9.94
CA LEU A 354 11.97 -11.09 10.56
C LEU A 354 12.28 -9.61 10.31
N ILE A 355 12.52 -8.85 11.38
CA ILE A 355 12.90 -7.43 11.31
C ILE A 355 14.35 -7.27 11.75
N ALA A 356 15.11 -6.46 11.01
CA ALA A 356 16.51 -6.14 11.26
C ALA A 356 16.74 -4.62 11.33
N SER A 357 17.58 -4.16 12.25
CA SER A 357 18.09 -2.77 12.27
C SER A 357 19.55 -2.72 11.86
N THR A 358 19.94 -1.61 11.26
CA THR A 358 21.32 -1.39 10.82
C THR A 358 22.04 -0.27 11.56
N SER A 359 23.36 -0.23 11.42
CA SER A 359 24.22 0.85 11.90
C SER A 359 23.96 2.22 11.25
N LYS A 360 23.24 2.29 10.12
CA LYS A 360 22.81 3.55 9.48
C LYS A 360 21.36 3.95 9.82
N ASN A 361 20.85 3.56 10.99
CA ASN A 361 19.48 3.89 11.44
C ASN A 361 18.36 3.40 10.50
N GLN A 362 18.54 2.32 9.75
CA GLN A 362 17.48 1.76 8.89
C GLN A 362 16.75 0.61 9.59
N LEU A 363 15.47 0.40 9.21
CA LEU A 363 14.68 -0.77 9.57
C LEU A 363 14.30 -1.54 8.32
N TYR A 364 14.65 -2.83 8.32
CA TYR A 364 14.34 -3.77 7.25
C TYR A 364 13.44 -4.89 7.76
N THR A 365 12.58 -5.41 6.90
CA THR A 365 11.66 -6.53 7.17
C THR A 365 11.73 -7.56 6.05
N ILE A 366 11.46 -8.81 6.36
CA ILE A 366 11.29 -9.88 5.36
C ILE A 366 10.28 -10.91 5.87
N THR A 367 9.40 -11.38 4.97
CA THR A 367 8.47 -12.47 5.24
C THR A 367 9.13 -13.81 4.96
N MET A 368 9.14 -14.72 5.93
CA MET A 368 9.89 -15.98 5.86
C MET A 368 9.41 -16.90 4.74
N SER A 369 8.11 -16.85 4.40
CA SER A 369 7.53 -17.61 3.28
C SER A 369 8.11 -17.23 1.91
N LEU A 370 8.47 -15.95 1.69
CA LEU A 370 9.11 -15.51 0.44
C LEU A 370 10.49 -16.16 0.26
N THR A 371 11.21 -16.41 1.36
CA THR A 371 12.49 -17.13 1.30
C THR A 371 12.30 -18.58 0.85
N GLU A 372 11.16 -19.22 1.11
CA GLU A 372 10.90 -20.62 0.74
C GLU A 372 10.68 -20.82 -0.77
N ILE A 373 10.24 -19.77 -1.47
CA ILE A 373 9.92 -19.79 -2.90
C ILE A 373 11.19 -19.60 -3.77
N SER A 374 12.15 -18.77 -3.32
CA SER A 374 13.36 -18.41 -4.08
C SER A 374 14.47 -19.49 -4.03
N LYS A 375 14.22 -20.68 -4.61
CA LYS A 375 15.21 -21.76 -4.67
C LYS A 375 16.36 -21.47 -5.65
N GLY A 376 17.40 -20.80 -5.16
CA GLY A 376 18.70 -20.66 -5.85
C GLY A 376 19.32 -19.27 -5.75
N GLU A 377 18.51 -18.25 -5.47
CA GLU A 377 18.94 -16.85 -5.34
C GLU A 377 18.88 -16.40 -3.88
N ALA A 378 19.70 -15.41 -3.52
CA ALA A 378 19.66 -14.81 -2.19
C ALA A 378 18.34 -14.04 -2.00
N ALA A 379 17.70 -14.21 -0.85
CA ALA A 379 16.50 -13.46 -0.52
C ALA A 379 16.89 -12.02 -0.15
N HIS A 380 16.02 -11.05 -0.43
CA HIS A 380 16.29 -9.64 -0.15
C HIS A 380 15.34 -9.09 0.91
N PHE A 381 15.87 -8.26 1.80
CA PHE A 381 15.08 -7.46 2.73
C PHE A 381 14.28 -6.37 2.01
N GLU A 382 13.16 -5.98 2.59
CA GLU A 382 12.39 -4.80 2.20
C GLU A 382 12.48 -3.73 3.30
N TYR A 383 12.29 -2.46 2.95
CA TYR A 383 12.25 -1.34 3.90
C TYR A 383 10.96 -1.40 4.74
N LEU A 384 11.06 -1.60 6.07
CA LEU A 384 9.90 -1.59 6.98
C LEU A 384 9.29 -0.19 7.11
N LEU A 385 10.18 0.79 7.17
CA LEU A 385 9.90 2.21 7.04
C LEU A 385 10.72 2.74 5.86
N TYR A 386 10.28 3.85 5.28
CA TYR A 386 11.03 4.60 4.28
C TYR A 386 12.50 4.84 4.71
N PRO A 387 13.47 4.93 3.77
CA PRO A 387 14.86 5.26 4.09
C PRO A 387 14.98 6.46 5.03
N LEU A 388 15.48 6.25 6.24
CA LEU A 388 15.58 7.24 7.31
C LEU A 388 16.92 7.99 7.28
N HIS A 389 17.01 9.15 7.94
CA HIS A 389 18.29 9.84 8.09
C HIS A 389 19.25 9.08 9.02
N SER A 390 20.48 8.85 8.54
CA SER A 390 21.51 8.12 9.29
C SER A 390 22.41 9.02 10.15
N ALA A 391 22.35 10.34 9.92
CA ALA A 391 23.10 11.36 10.65
C ALA A 391 22.25 12.63 10.90
N SER A 392 22.82 13.57 11.66
CA SER A 392 22.25 14.86 12.02
C SER A 392 21.56 15.58 10.85
N ILE A 393 20.28 15.91 11.01
CA ILE A 393 19.53 16.75 10.06
C ILE A 393 19.96 18.21 10.27
N THR A 394 20.51 18.84 9.23
CA THR A 394 21.09 20.19 9.27
C THR A 394 20.12 21.25 8.77
N GLY A 395 19.27 20.90 7.80
CA GLY A 395 18.28 21.78 7.20
C GLY A 395 16.88 21.16 7.17
N LEU A 396 15.88 22.02 7.30
CA LEU A 396 14.45 21.71 7.29
C LEU A 396 13.73 22.86 6.58
N ALA A 397 12.82 22.55 5.66
CA ALA A 397 12.01 23.53 4.94
C ALA A 397 10.60 23.00 4.65
N THR A 398 9.61 23.90 4.57
CA THR A 398 8.20 23.59 4.28
C THR A 398 7.73 24.22 2.98
N CYS A 399 6.76 23.59 2.32
CA CYS A 399 6.03 24.19 1.20
C CYS A 399 4.74 24.88 1.69
N ILE A 400 4.31 25.94 0.99
CA ILE A 400 3.04 26.63 1.25
C ILE A 400 1.90 26.01 0.43
N ARG A 401 2.13 25.69 -0.85
CA ARG A 401 1.09 25.15 -1.75
C ARG A 401 0.91 23.64 -1.72
N LYS A 402 1.80 22.88 -1.06
CA LYS A 402 1.77 21.42 -0.99
C LYS A 402 2.10 20.94 0.42
N PRO A 403 1.66 19.75 0.86
CA PRO A 403 1.95 19.23 2.20
C PRO A 403 3.37 18.65 2.31
N LEU A 404 4.38 19.35 1.77
CA LEU A 404 5.76 18.85 1.64
C LEU A 404 6.72 19.48 2.66
N ILE A 405 7.60 18.64 3.20
CA ILE A 405 8.78 18.97 4.00
C ILE A 405 10.02 18.55 3.21
N ALA A 406 11.03 19.41 3.11
CA ALA A 406 12.36 19.02 2.65
C ALA A 406 13.33 18.98 3.84
N THR A 407 14.11 17.90 3.95
CA THR A 407 15.22 17.76 4.92
C THR A 407 16.53 17.50 4.20
N CYS A 408 17.62 18.00 4.78
CA CYS A 408 18.99 17.64 4.39
C CYS A 408 19.83 17.31 5.63
N SER A 409 20.83 16.44 5.45
CA SER A 409 21.62 15.89 6.55
C SER A 409 23.09 15.67 6.16
N LEU A 410 23.92 15.48 7.18
CA LEU A 410 25.32 15.05 7.05
C LEU A 410 25.47 13.62 6.49
N ASP A 411 24.37 12.86 6.37
CA ASP A 411 24.34 11.61 5.60
C ASP A 411 24.37 11.81 4.07
N ARG A 412 24.63 13.06 3.63
CA ARG A 412 24.75 13.48 2.22
C ARG A 412 23.47 13.30 1.41
N SER A 413 22.33 13.11 2.07
CA SER A 413 21.07 12.94 1.38
C SER A 413 20.11 14.11 1.56
N ILE A 414 19.20 14.20 0.59
CA ILE A 414 18.03 15.06 0.61
C ILE A 414 16.80 14.16 0.61
N ARG A 415 15.82 14.50 1.44
CA ARG A 415 14.55 13.76 1.54
C ARG A 415 13.38 14.74 1.49
N ILE A 416 12.36 14.39 0.71
CA ILE A 416 11.10 15.12 0.62
C ILE A 416 10.01 14.24 1.23
N TRP A 417 9.41 14.71 2.31
CA TRP A 417 8.36 14.02 3.06
C TRP A 417 7.03 14.71 2.84
N ASN A 418 5.95 13.94 2.82
CA ASN A 418 4.60 14.45 2.85
C ASN A 418 4.04 14.30 4.28
N TYR A 419 3.68 15.42 4.90
CA TYR A 419 3.26 15.45 6.31
C TYR A 419 1.78 15.14 6.52
N GLU A 420 0.98 15.09 5.45
CA GLU A 420 -0.43 14.72 5.50
C GLU A 420 -0.59 13.19 5.37
N SER A 421 0.06 12.59 4.37
CA SER A 421 0.12 11.12 4.20
C SER A 421 1.07 10.43 5.18
N ASN A 422 2.05 11.17 5.72
CA ASN A 422 3.18 10.66 6.51
C ASN A 422 4.09 9.68 5.72
N THR A 423 4.34 10.01 4.45
CA THR A 423 5.16 9.20 3.53
C THR A 423 6.42 9.93 3.07
N LEU A 424 7.47 9.19 2.70
CA LEU A 424 8.57 9.73 1.91
C LEU A 424 8.14 9.77 0.44
N GLU A 425 8.23 10.93 -0.20
CA GLU A 425 7.91 11.13 -1.62
C GLU A 425 9.16 10.98 -2.50
N LEU A 426 10.27 11.62 -2.10
CA LEU A 426 11.53 11.60 -2.85
C LEU A 426 12.74 11.46 -1.91
N PHE A 427 13.76 10.75 -2.37
CA PHE A 427 15.07 10.65 -1.72
C PHE A 427 16.18 10.69 -2.77
N LYS A 428 17.30 11.32 -2.43
CA LYS A 428 18.52 11.28 -3.26
C LYS A 428 19.76 11.47 -2.41
N GLU A 429 20.77 10.63 -2.65
CA GLU A 429 22.10 10.74 -2.03
C GLU A 429 23.06 11.49 -2.98
N TYR A 430 23.99 12.24 -2.40
CA TYR A 430 24.99 13.05 -3.11
C TYR A 430 26.41 12.73 -2.61
N GLN A 431 27.42 13.12 -3.36
CA GLN A 431 28.83 12.94 -2.94
C GLN A 431 29.27 13.95 -1.87
N GLU A 432 28.64 15.14 -1.85
CA GLU A 432 28.90 16.23 -0.91
C GLU A 432 27.86 16.26 0.22
N GLU A 433 28.25 16.71 1.41
CA GLU A 433 27.34 17.00 2.51
C GLU A 433 26.45 18.23 2.19
N ALA A 434 25.17 18.14 2.58
CA ALA A 434 24.25 19.26 2.51
C ALA A 434 24.09 19.92 3.90
N TYR A 435 24.28 21.23 3.98
CA TYR A 435 24.21 22.01 5.22
C TYR A 435 22.96 22.86 5.36
N ALA A 436 22.33 23.27 4.25
CA ALA A 436 21.13 24.07 4.25
C ALA A 436 20.19 23.65 3.12
N ILE A 437 18.88 23.80 3.34
CA ILE A 437 17.85 23.56 2.34
C ILE A 437 16.71 24.56 2.49
N SER A 438 16.16 25.04 1.39
CA SER A 438 14.93 25.83 1.35
C SER A 438 14.05 25.35 0.20
N LEU A 439 12.75 25.21 0.49
CA LEU A 439 11.72 24.78 -0.47
C LEU A 439 11.02 26.04 -1.02
N HIS A 440 10.83 26.13 -2.33
CA HIS A 440 10.10 27.23 -2.96
C HIS A 440 8.59 27.11 -2.65
N PRO A 441 7.87 28.21 -2.37
CA PRO A 441 6.44 28.19 -2.02
C PRO A 441 5.50 27.41 -2.96
N SER A 442 5.88 27.23 -4.24
CA SER A 442 5.10 26.44 -5.21
C SER A 442 5.23 24.91 -5.08
N GLY A 443 6.29 24.41 -4.43
CA GLY A 443 6.55 22.97 -4.34
C GLY A 443 7.18 22.34 -5.58
N HIS A 444 7.87 23.14 -6.42
CA HIS A 444 8.54 22.65 -7.64
C HIS A 444 10.06 22.90 -7.68
N TYR A 445 10.59 23.76 -6.79
CA TYR A 445 12.01 24.08 -6.72
C TYR A 445 12.55 23.98 -5.29
N ILE A 446 13.82 23.60 -5.16
CA ILE A 446 14.57 23.68 -3.90
C ILE A 446 15.93 24.35 -4.12
N VAL A 447 16.40 25.09 -3.12
CA VAL A 447 17.78 25.56 -3.02
C VAL A 447 18.48 24.74 -1.95
N VAL A 448 19.65 24.20 -2.27
CA VAL A 448 20.45 23.35 -1.40
C VAL A 448 21.86 23.92 -1.29
N GLY A 449 22.30 24.19 -0.06
CA GLY A 449 23.69 24.53 0.24
C GLY A 449 24.50 23.27 0.52
N PHE A 450 25.35 22.87 -0.42
CA PHE A 450 26.35 21.82 -0.22
C PHE A 450 27.64 22.38 0.37
N ALA A 451 28.61 21.48 0.60
CA ALA A 451 29.94 21.82 1.10
C ALA A 451 30.69 22.79 0.16
N ASP A 452 30.70 22.57 -1.16
CA ASP A 452 31.46 23.41 -2.09
C ASP A 452 30.60 24.30 -3.02
N LYS A 453 29.30 24.05 -3.10
CA LYS A 453 28.39 24.78 -4.00
C LYS A 453 26.98 24.99 -3.45
N LEU A 454 26.28 25.94 -4.03
CA LEU A 454 24.85 26.16 -3.83
C LEU A 454 24.12 25.75 -5.11
N CYS A 455 23.19 24.80 -5.01
CA CYS A 455 22.45 24.26 -6.15
C CYS A 455 20.98 24.65 -6.05
N LEU A 456 20.42 25.15 -7.15
CA LEU A 456 18.98 25.28 -7.36
C LEU A 456 18.53 24.10 -8.22
N MET A 457 17.55 23.35 -7.72
CA MET A 457 17.10 22.07 -8.26
C MET A 457 15.59 22.06 -8.51
N ASN A 458 15.18 21.28 -9.50
CA ASN A 458 13.77 20.96 -9.76
C ASN A 458 13.37 19.74 -8.92
N LEU A 459 12.21 19.81 -8.29
CA LEU A 459 11.48 18.67 -7.76
C LEU A 459 10.60 18.11 -8.86
N LEU A 460 11.00 16.99 -9.46
CA LEU A 460 10.20 16.24 -10.43
C LEU A 460 9.36 15.18 -9.72
N ILE A 461 8.50 14.46 -10.45
CA ILE A 461 7.70 13.35 -9.90
C ILE A 461 8.55 12.23 -9.28
N ASP A 462 9.65 11.84 -9.93
CA ASP A 462 10.46 10.68 -9.56
C ASP A 462 11.90 11.05 -9.12
N ASP A 463 12.33 12.32 -9.28
CA ASP A 463 13.74 12.69 -9.16
C ASP A 463 13.97 14.16 -8.74
N ILE A 464 15.13 14.43 -8.14
CA ILE A 464 15.63 15.76 -7.79
C ILE A 464 16.81 16.10 -8.72
N ARG A 465 16.61 17.04 -9.65
CA ARG A 465 17.61 17.39 -10.69
C ARG A 465 18.13 18.82 -10.54
N PRO A 466 19.45 19.06 -10.36
CA PRO A 466 20.02 20.41 -10.41
C PRO A 466 19.90 21.00 -11.81
N PHE A 467 19.51 22.27 -11.90
CA PHE A 467 19.49 23.02 -13.17
C PHE A 467 20.32 24.31 -13.13
N LYS A 468 20.70 24.79 -11.93
CA LYS A 468 21.60 25.92 -11.77
C LYS A 468 22.50 25.73 -10.56
N GLU A 469 23.80 25.96 -10.75
CA GLU A 469 24.80 25.93 -9.67
C GLU A 469 25.43 27.31 -9.49
N TYR A 470 25.78 27.62 -8.24
CA TYR A 470 26.44 28.85 -7.82
C TYR A 470 27.65 28.51 -6.96
N SER A 471 28.78 29.19 -7.20
CA SER A 471 30.04 29.00 -6.49
C SER A 471 30.06 29.61 -5.08
N VAL A 472 29.08 29.24 -4.25
CA VAL A 472 28.96 29.61 -2.84
C VAL A 472 29.35 28.42 -1.98
N ARG A 473 30.56 28.43 -1.43
CA ARG A 473 31.10 27.35 -0.59
C ARG A 473 30.56 27.43 0.83
N GLY A 474 30.25 26.28 1.42
CA GLY A 474 29.87 26.12 2.81
C GLY A 474 28.61 26.89 3.20
N CYS A 475 27.61 26.95 2.31
CA CYS A 475 26.36 27.66 2.55
C CYS A 475 25.56 26.98 3.67
N ARG A 476 25.65 27.53 4.88
CA ARG A 476 25.02 26.98 6.10
C ARG A 476 23.63 27.54 6.42
N GLU A 477 23.16 28.51 5.65
CA GLU A 477 21.79 29.02 5.72
C GLU A 477 21.35 29.52 4.35
N CYS A 478 20.20 29.04 3.87
CA CYS A 478 19.51 29.55 2.69
C CYS A 478 18.01 29.63 2.97
N SER A 479 17.32 30.59 2.34
CA SER A 479 15.88 30.79 2.55
C SER A 479 15.23 31.49 1.35
N PHE A 480 14.19 30.89 0.79
CA PHE A 480 13.28 31.54 -0.16
C PHE A 480 12.43 32.61 0.52
N SER A 481 12.10 33.66 -0.22
CA SER A 481 11.11 34.66 0.18
C SER A 481 9.69 34.07 0.15
N ASN A 482 8.73 34.69 0.86
CA ASN A 482 7.37 34.18 0.99
C ASN A 482 6.62 34.12 -0.34
N GLY A 483 6.86 35.10 -1.22
CA GLY A 483 6.38 35.10 -2.60
C GLY A 483 7.24 34.29 -3.57
N GLY A 484 8.35 33.69 -3.12
CA GLY A 484 9.25 32.83 -3.89
C GLY A 484 10.09 33.52 -4.98
N HIS A 485 9.85 34.80 -5.25
CA HIS A 485 10.53 35.58 -6.30
C HIS A 485 12.01 35.87 -5.99
N LEU A 486 12.41 35.84 -4.71
CA LEU A 486 13.79 35.96 -4.24
C LEU A 486 14.21 34.76 -3.41
N PHE A 487 15.52 34.52 -3.32
CA PHE A 487 16.12 33.71 -2.27
C PHE A 487 17.43 34.31 -1.73
N ALA A 488 17.68 34.06 -0.45
CA ALA A 488 18.88 34.46 0.27
C ALA A 488 19.79 33.24 0.48
N ALA A 489 21.10 33.43 0.32
CA ALA A 489 22.11 32.43 0.61
C ALA A 489 23.29 33.05 1.39
N VAL A 490 23.65 32.44 2.51
CA VAL A 490 24.75 32.91 3.36
C VAL A 490 26.10 32.39 2.85
N ASN A 491 27.00 33.32 2.52
CA ASN A 491 28.39 33.06 2.17
C ASN A 491 29.31 33.62 3.27
N GLY A 492 29.56 32.80 4.30
CA GLY A 492 30.36 33.19 5.47
C GLY A 492 29.70 34.28 6.32
N ASN A 493 30.08 35.53 6.08
CA ASN A 493 29.60 36.74 6.77
C ASN A 493 28.83 37.72 5.85
N VAL A 494 28.57 37.31 4.60
CA VAL A 494 27.81 38.08 3.60
C VAL A 494 26.56 37.30 3.21
N ILE A 495 25.44 37.99 3.00
CA ILE A 495 24.22 37.39 2.45
C ILE A 495 24.12 37.79 0.98
N HIS A 496 23.98 36.81 0.11
CA HIS A 496 23.75 37.00 -1.33
C HIS A 496 22.26 36.84 -1.62
N ILE A 497 21.66 37.81 -2.30
CA ILE A 497 20.24 37.81 -2.69
C ILE A 497 20.12 37.58 -4.19
N PHE A 498 19.36 36.56 -4.57
CA PHE A 498 19.19 36.14 -5.96
C PHE A 498 17.71 36.20 -6.38
N THR A 499 17.46 36.47 -7.67
CA THR A 499 16.13 36.33 -8.27
C THR A 499 15.88 34.87 -8.67
N THR A 500 14.71 34.33 -8.34
CA THR A 500 14.30 33.00 -8.82
C THR A 500 13.97 33.01 -10.32
N THR A 501 13.54 34.15 -10.88
CA THR A 501 13.16 34.29 -12.29
C THR A 501 14.36 34.48 -13.24
N SER A 502 15.31 35.38 -12.92
CA SER A 502 16.50 35.61 -13.76
C SER A 502 17.70 34.73 -13.39
N LEU A 503 17.67 34.08 -12.22
CA LEU A 503 18.77 33.28 -11.67
C LEU A 503 20.07 34.08 -11.38
N GLU A 504 19.98 35.41 -11.36
CA GLU A 504 21.10 36.33 -11.12
C GLU A 504 21.14 36.84 -9.68
N ASN A 505 22.32 37.28 -9.23
CA ASN A 505 22.50 37.96 -7.95
C ASN A 505 22.13 39.44 -8.09
N ILE A 506 21.17 39.91 -7.28
CA ILE A 506 20.70 41.30 -7.30
C ILE A 506 21.51 42.15 -6.32
N THR A 507 21.66 41.70 -5.08
CA THR A 507 22.27 42.47 -3.99
C THR A 507 23.08 41.59 -3.04
N ASN A 508 24.09 42.19 -2.41
CA ASN A 508 24.98 41.53 -1.46
C ASN A 508 25.04 42.31 -0.15
N LEU A 509 24.43 41.77 0.89
CA LEU A 509 24.28 42.41 2.20
C LEU A 509 25.54 42.17 3.03
N LYS A 510 26.33 43.24 3.25
CA LYS A 510 27.65 43.19 3.91
C LYS A 510 27.64 43.95 5.23
N GLY A 511 27.91 43.25 6.34
CA GLY A 511 27.96 43.90 7.66
C GLY A 511 28.27 43.01 8.85
N HIS A 512 27.97 41.72 8.81
CA HIS A 512 28.41 40.81 9.86
C HIS A 512 29.93 40.66 9.85
N THR A 513 30.50 40.59 11.04
CA THR A 513 31.93 40.31 11.29
C THR A 513 32.14 38.82 11.61
N GLY A 514 31.11 38.15 12.11
CA GLY A 514 31.08 36.71 12.37
C GLY A 514 30.33 35.92 11.30
N LYS A 515 30.26 34.60 11.48
CA LYS A 515 29.40 33.72 10.67
C LYS A 515 27.93 34.01 10.98
N ILE A 516 27.10 34.11 9.94
CA ILE A 516 25.65 34.25 10.06
C ILE A 516 25.06 32.86 10.32
N ARG A 517 24.10 32.75 11.24
CA ARG A 517 23.49 31.46 11.67
C ARG A 517 22.02 31.30 11.29
N SER A 518 21.31 32.41 11.11
CA SER A 518 19.89 32.40 10.76
C SER A 518 19.51 33.68 10.03
N VAL A 519 18.62 33.53 9.07
CA VAL A 519 18.09 34.60 8.20
C VAL A 519 16.58 34.39 8.05
N VAL A 520 15.79 35.46 8.18
CA VAL A 520 14.33 35.42 8.07
C VAL A 520 13.82 36.59 7.23
N TRP A 521 12.86 36.30 6.36
CA TRP A 521 12.16 37.30 5.53
C TRP A 521 11.00 37.94 6.30
N ASN A 522 10.77 39.22 6.04
CA ASN A 522 9.51 39.86 6.43
C ASN A 522 8.35 39.33 5.54
N ALA A 523 7.11 39.38 6.02
CA ALA A 523 5.92 38.89 5.31
C ALA A 523 5.74 39.52 3.91
N ASP A 524 6.06 40.80 3.76
CA ASP A 524 6.02 41.55 2.48
C ASP A 524 7.26 41.34 1.59
N ASP A 525 8.20 40.48 1.98
CA ASP A 525 9.52 40.24 1.33
C ASP A 525 10.40 41.51 1.12
N SER A 526 10.00 42.66 1.66
CA SER A 526 10.68 43.96 1.50
C SER A 526 11.93 44.14 2.39
N LYS A 527 11.98 43.38 3.49
CA LYS A 527 13.06 43.39 4.47
C LYS A 527 13.52 41.98 4.81
N LEU A 528 14.77 41.89 5.24
CA LEU A 528 15.41 40.66 5.70
C LEU A 528 16.04 40.90 7.07
N ILE A 529 15.91 39.96 8.00
CA ILE A 529 16.59 39.99 9.29
C ILE A 529 17.67 38.90 9.30
N SER A 530 18.84 39.21 9.85
CA SER A 530 19.93 38.24 10.02
C SER A 530 20.51 38.28 11.42
N ALA A 531 20.88 37.10 11.94
CA ALA A 531 21.52 36.96 13.24
C ALA A 531 22.81 36.14 13.15
N GLY A 532 23.83 36.56 13.88
CA GLY A 532 25.19 36.05 13.75
C GLY A 532 25.92 35.70 15.04
N THR A 533 27.01 34.96 14.87
CA THR A 533 27.98 34.59 15.90
C THR A 533 28.79 35.78 16.44
N ASP A 534 28.70 36.94 15.81
CA ASP A 534 29.25 38.22 16.29
C ASP A 534 28.37 38.94 17.32
N GLY A 535 27.22 38.34 17.67
CA GLY A 535 26.26 38.92 18.59
C GLY A 535 25.48 40.09 18.00
N ALA A 536 25.49 40.24 16.68
CA ALA A 536 24.66 41.20 15.98
C ALA A 536 23.35 40.56 15.48
N VAL A 537 22.27 41.34 15.53
CA VAL A 537 21.03 41.15 14.78
C VAL A 537 20.85 42.39 13.92
N TYR A 538 20.74 42.22 12.61
CA TYR A 538 20.59 43.32 11.65
C TYR A 538 19.26 43.19 10.89
N GLU A 539 18.62 44.32 10.65
CA GLU A 539 17.50 44.47 9.73
C GLU A 539 17.96 45.16 8.44
N TRP A 540 17.70 44.53 7.31
CA TRP A 540 18.13 44.97 5.98
C TRP A 540 16.95 45.38 5.13
N ASN A 541 17.03 46.56 4.52
CA ASN A 541 16.09 46.99 3.49
C ASN A 541 16.63 46.60 2.11
N LEU A 542 15.91 45.73 1.42
CA LEU A 542 16.35 45.12 0.16
C LEU A 542 16.28 46.08 -1.03
N SER A 543 15.41 47.09 -0.99
CA SER A 543 15.34 48.13 -2.03
C SER A 543 16.58 49.05 -2.05
N SER A 544 17.24 49.20 -0.90
CA SER A 544 18.43 50.05 -0.75
C SER A 544 19.74 49.28 -0.55
N GLY A 545 19.67 47.99 -0.22
CA GLY A 545 20.82 47.15 0.14
C GLY A 545 21.51 47.56 1.46
N LYS A 546 20.87 48.37 2.30
CA LYS A 546 21.44 48.92 3.54
C LYS A 546 20.80 48.34 4.79
N ARG A 547 21.53 48.44 5.91
CA ARG A 547 21.00 48.20 7.26
C ARG A 547 20.10 49.37 7.67
N GLU A 548 18.93 49.07 8.20
CA GLU A 548 18.04 50.08 8.81
C GLU A 548 18.19 50.11 10.33
N THR A 549 18.12 48.95 10.98
CA THR A 549 18.30 48.80 12.43
C THR A 549 19.41 47.79 12.74
N GLU A 550 20.07 48.01 13.88
CA GLU A 550 21.07 47.07 14.40
C GLU A 550 20.95 46.93 15.91
N TYR A 551 21.03 45.69 16.39
CA TYR A 551 21.15 45.35 17.80
C TYR A 551 22.40 44.50 18.01
N VAL A 552 23.30 44.89 18.92
CA VAL A 552 24.59 44.21 19.10
C VAL A 552 24.88 43.93 20.58
N LEU A 553 25.01 42.63 20.91
CA LEU A 553 25.47 42.15 22.21
C LEU A 553 26.63 41.16 22.04
N LYS A 554 27.86 41.67 22.08
CA LYS A 554 29.10 40.92 21.80
C LYS A 554 29.37 39.71 22.69
N SER A 555 28.68 39.57 23.82
CA SER A 555 28.79 38.42 24.74
C SER A 555 27.90 37.23 24.37
N CYS A 556 27.02 37.38 23.37
CA CYS A 556 26.13 36.32 22.91
C CYS A 556 26.44 35.95 21.46
N SER A 557 26.45 34.65 21.16
CA SER A 557 26.42 34.13 19.79
C SER A 557 24.99 33.73 19.47
N TYR A 558 24.34 34.43 18.54
CA TYR A 558 22.95 34.12 18.16
C TYR A 558 22.90 32.87 17.26
N ASN A 559 21.97 31.98 17.58
CA ASN A 559 21.73 30.72 16.87
C ASN A 559 20.56 30.84 15.89
N CYS A 560 19.48 31.49 16.30
CA CYS A 560 18.25 31.60 15.52
C CYS A 560 17.55 32.94 15.79
N VAL A 561 16.85 33.44 14.77
CA VAL A 561 16.03 34.66 14.82
C VAL A 561 14.68 34.39 14.16
N THR A 562 13.62 35.07 14.60
CA THR A 562 12.31 35.11 13.93
C THR A 562 11.68 36.49 14.10
N ILE A 563 10.65 36.80 13.31
CA ILE A 563 9.96 38.09 13.28
C ILE A 563 8.48 37.91 13.62
N SER A 564 7.87 38.87 14.32
CA SER A 564 6.43 38.88 14.53
C SER A 564 5.66 39.04 13.20
N PRO A 565 4.44 38.49 13.06
CA PRO A 565 3.62 38.64 11.85
C PRO A 565 3.26 40.09 11.49
N ASP A 566 3.37 41.03 12.45
CA ASP A 566 3.17 42.47 12.22
C ASP A 566 4.47 43.24 11.91
N ALA A 567 5.57 42.51 11.71
CA ALA A 567 6.90 43.00 11.32
C ALA A 567 7.62 43.95 12.29
N LYS A 568 7.13 44.12 13.53
CA LYS A 568 7.67 45.10 14.49
C LYS A 568 8.62 44.54 15.54
N ILE A 569 8.49 43.26 15.86
CA ILE A 569 9.20 42.63 16.99
C ILE A 569 10.06 41.51 16.46
N ILE A 570 11.34 41.54 16.80
CA ILE A 570 12.33 40.54 16.43
C ILE A 570 12.61 39.68 17.66
N PHE A 571 12.52 38.36 17.50
CA PHE A 571 12.84 37.39 18.54
C PHE A 571 14.16 36.69 18.23
N ALA A 572 15.12 36.76 19.16
CA ALA A 572 16.45 36.18 18.96
C ALA A 572 16.86 35.28 20.13
N VAL A 573 17.49 34.15 19.82
CA VAL A 573 17.99 33.15 20.78
C VAL A 573 19.46 32.81 20.52
N GLY A 574 20.23 32.56 21.58
CA GLY A 574 21.67 32.34 21.47
C GLY A 574 22.33 31.71 22.69
N SER A 575 23.66 31.80 22.74
CA SER A 575 24.51 31.14 23.73
C SER A 575 24.35 31.64 25.17
N ASP A 576 23.71 32.79 25.38
CA ASP A 576 23.45 33.37 26.71
C ASP A 576 22.25 32.75 27.45
N GLN A 577 21.63 31.71 26.88
CA GLN A 577 20.49 31.02 27.48
C GLN A 577 19.27 31.93 27.68
N THR A 578 19.08 32.90 26.79
CA THR A 578 17.91 33.79 26.81
C THR A 578 17.20 33.84 25.46
N LEU A 579 15.88 34.05 25.52
CA LEU A 579 15.07 34.56 24.42
C LEU A 579 14.89 36.06 24.62
N LYS A 580 15.23 36.86 23.61
CA LYS A 580 15.07 38.31 23.63
C LYS A 580 13.95 38.77 22.70
N GLU A 581 13.10 39.63 23.21
CA GLU A 581 12.11 40.42 22.49
C GLU A 581 12.76 41.77 22.14
N ILE A 582 13.05 42.03 20.86
CA ILE A 582 13.77 43.21 20.37
C ILE A 582 12.81 44.07 19.54
N ALA A 583 12.72 45.36 19.84
CA ALA A 583 12.02 46.36 19.03
C ALA A 583 12.75 47.71 19.11
N ASP A 584 12.68 48.51 18.05
CA ASP A 584 13.30 49.84 17.95
C ASP A 584 14.80 49.86 18.40
N SER A 585 15.55 48.84 18.00
CA SER A 585 16.96 48.61 18.38
C SER A 585 17.22 48.39 19.89
N SER A 586 16.20 48.05 20.68
CA SER A 586 16.27 47.84 22.14
C SER A 586 15.65 46.50 22.56
N ILE A 587 16.07 45.94 23.71
CA ILE A 587 15.39 44.79 24.32
C ILE A 587 14.16 45.28 25.09
N LEU A 588 12.98 44.80 24.69
CA LEU A 588 11.73 44.96 25.46
C LEU A 588 11.65 43.95 26.61
N ARG A 589 12.10 42.71 26.39
CA ARG A 589 11.99 41.61 27.36
C ARG A 589 13.05 40.55 27.15
N GLU A 590 13.44 39.91 28.26
CA GLU A 590 14.38 38.79 28.28
C GLU A 590 13.79 37.61 29.07
N MET A 591 13.78 36.43 28.45
CA MET A 591 13.29 35.18 29.03
C MET A 591 14.42 34.15 29.15
N SER A 592 14.92 33.97 30.37
CA SER A 592 15.90 32.93 30.71
C SER A 592 15.38 31.52 30.40
N ALA A 593 16.31 30.65 30.00
CA ALA A 593 16.07 29.29 29.58
C ALA A 593 16.33 28.23 30.67
N PHE A 594 16.57 28.62 31.93
CA PHE A 594 16.73 27.69 33.05
C PHE A 594 17.81 26.62 32.78
N ASP A 595 19.06 27.07 32.65
CA ASP A 595 20.29 26.28 32.50
C ASP A 595 20.41 25.45 31.19
N VAL A 596 19.61 25.74 30.17
CA VAL A 596 19.67 25.09 28.85
C VAL A 596 19.80 26.14 27.74
N VAL A 597 20.63 25.92 26.72
CA VAL A 597 20.76 26.86 25.58
C VAL A 597 19.57 26.71 24.63
N TYR A 598 18.98 27.84 24.21
CA TYR A 598 17.98 27.89 23.14
C TYR A 598 18.65 27.85 21.75
N THR A 599 18.16 26.97 20.88
CA THR A 599 18.77 26.68 19.57
C THR A 599 17.93 27.20 18.41
N ALA A 600 16.60 27.09 18.48
CA ALA A 600 15.66 27.50 17.45
C ALA A 600 14.47 28.26 18.06
N VAL A 601 13.86 29.17 17.30
CA VAL A 601 12.64 29.89 17.69
C VAL A 601 11.72 30.09 16.49
N VAL A 602 10.42 29.86 16.68
CA VAL A 602 9.38 30.00 15.64
C VAL A 602 8.14 30.64 16.25
N ILE A 603 7.47 31.49 15.50
CA ILE A 603 6.18 32.09 15.85
C ILE A 603 5.11 31.67 14.83
N SER A 604 3.86 31.58 15.26
CA SER A 604 2.73 31.23 14.38
C SER A 604 2.35 32.40 13.48
N HIS A 605 1.94 32.11 12.23
CA HIS A 605 1.51 33.11 11.25
C HIS A 605 0.30 33.90 11.74
N SER A 606 -0.58 33.23 12.48
CA SER A 606 -1.72 33.80 13.22
C SER A 606 -1.34 34.75 14.36
N GLY A 607 -0.07 34.81 14.77
CA GLY A 607 0.40 35.66 15.86
C GLY A 607 -0.21 35.30 17.21
N ARG A 608 -0.24 34.01 17.57
CA ARG A 608 -0.82 33.51 18.84
C ARG A 608 0.02 32.51 19.61
N MET A 609 0.90 31.78 18.92
CA MET A 609 1.72 30.72 19.51
C MET A 609 3.19 30.98 19.19
N MET A 610 4.07 30.63 20.12
CA MET A 610 5.51 30.67 19.94
C MET A 610 6.12 29.37 20.45
N PHE A 611 7.10 28.84 19.73
CA PHE A 611 7.80 27.60 20.07
C PHE A 611 9.31 27.86 20.09
N VAL A 612 9.97 27.38 21.14
CA VAL A 612 11.42 27.53 21.32
C VAL A 612 12.05 26.15 21.50
N GLY A 613 13.02 25.82 20.67
CA GLY A 613 13.79 24.57 20.74
C GLY A 613 15.01 24.70 21.64
N THR A 614 15.34 23.62 22.34
CA THR A 614 16.48 23.59 23.26
C THR A 614 17.58 22.64 22.80
N SER A 615 18.78 22.89 23.34
CA SER A 615 19.94 21.99 23.24
C SER A 615 19.74 20.63 23.95
N ALA A 616 18.73 20.51 24.82
CA ALA A 616 18.37 19.25 25.50
C ALA A 616 17.31 18.43 24.73
N GLY A 617 16.98 18.81 23.49
CA GLY A 617 15.95 18.12 22.69
C GLY A 617 14.51 18.40 23.12
N THR A 618 14.28 19.41 23.97
CA THR A 618 12.94 19.84 24.40
C THR A 618 12.40 20.98 23.54
N ILE A 619 11.08 21.04 23.42
CA ILE A 619 10.30 22.11 22.80
C ILE A 619 9.54 22.83 23.91
N ARG A 620 9.67 24.15 23.98
CA ARG A 620 8.90 25.00 24.89
C ARG A 620 7.84 25.75 24.12
N ALA A 621 6.58 25.44 24.37
CA ALA A 621 5.42 26.11 23.80
C ALA A 621 4.97 27.26 24.71
N MET A 622 4.81 28.44 24.12
CA MET A 622 4.46 29.70 24.78
C MET A 622 3.31 30.38 24.04
N LYS A 623 2.54 31.19 24.75
CA LYS A 623 1.53 32.06 24.13
C LYS A 623 2.19 33.34 23.64
N TYR A 624 1.75 33.82 22.48
CA TYR A 624 2.09 35.14 21.95
C TYR A 624 0.82 36.04 21.87
N PRO A 625 0.89 37.35 22.16
CA PRO A 625 2.00 38.07 22.79
C PRO A 625 2.42 37.48 24.15
N LEU A 626 3.71 37.58 24.47
CA LEU A 626 4.27 36.93 25.66
C LEU A 626 3.61 37.45 26.95
N PRO A 627 3.14 36.58 27.86
CA PRO A 627 2.56 36.99 29.13
C PRO A 627 3.61 37.63 30.07
N LEU A 628 3.14 38.37 31.09
CA LEU A 628 4.00 38.98 32.11
C LEU A 628 4.63 37.94 33.07
N GLN A 629 4.00 36.77 33.24
CA GLN A 629 4.56 35.64 33.97
C GLN A 629 5.29 34.68 33.03
N LYS A 630 6.37 34.05 33.53
CA LYS A 630 7.17 33.07 32.79
C LYS A 630 6.46 31.71 32.72
N GLU A 631 5.41 31.63 31.91
CA GLU A 631 4.65 30.38 31.69
C GLU A 631 4.97 29.77 30.31
N PHE A 632 5.41 28.51 30.32
CA PHE A 632 5.63 27.70 29.12
C PHE A 632 5.29 26.24 29.40
N ASN A 633 4.84 25.51 28.39
CA ASN A 633 4.73 24.05 28.44
C ASN A 633 5.98 23.44 27.81
N GLU A 634 6.64 22.52 28.50
CA GLU A 634 7.82 21.81 27.98
C GLU A 634 7.44 20.40 27.51
N TYR A 635 7.81 20.08 26.27
CA TYR A 635 7.62 18.79 25.64
C TYR A 635 8.99 18.21 25.29
N GLN A 636 9.31 17.01 25.76
CA GLN A 636 10.46 16.28 25.23
C GLN A 636 10.17 15.89 23.78
N ALA A 637 11.18 15.88 22.91
CA ALA A 637 11.05 15.41 21.53
C ALA A 637 12.24 14.52 21.17
N HIS A 638 13.40 15.16 21.09
CA HIS A 638 14.67 14.60 20.62
C HIS A 638 15.57 14.21 21.80
N ALA A 639 16.60 13.42 21.53
CA ALA A 639 17.68 13.11 22.46
C ALA A 639 18.95 13.94 22.20
N GLY A 640 19.01 14.66 21.08
CA GLY A 640 20.03 15.64 20.76
C GLY A 640 19.49 17.07 20.64
N PRO A 641 20.36 18.07 20.47
CA PRO A 641 19.97 19.45 20.18
C PRO A 641 19.03 19.57 18.98
N ILE A 642 17.98 20.37 19.12
CA ILE A 642 17.09 20.69 17.99
C ILE A 642 17.84 21.64 17.05
N THR A 643 18.07 21.22 15.81
CA THR A 643 18.85 21.95 14.79
C THR A 643 18.00 22.95 14.03
N LYS A 644 16.77 22.56 13.69
CA LYS A 644 15.77 23.41 13.01
C LYS A 644 14.36 23.11 13.50
N MET A 645 13.53 24.15 13.48
CA MET A 645 12.09 24.07 13.73
C MET A 645 11.36 24.94 12.71
N LEU A 646 10.17 24.51 12.28
CA LEU A 646 9.27 25.28 11.42
C LEU A 646 7.81 24.99 11.78
N LEU A 647 6.92 25.95 11.52
CA LEU A 647 5.47 25.72 11.50
C LEU A 647 5.00 25.58 10.05
N THR A 648 3.95 24.79 9.82
CA THR A 648 3.21 24.80 8.57
C THR A 648 2.45 26.14 8.41
N PHE A 649 2.19 26.54 7.17
CA PHE A 649 1.57 27.83 6.85
C PHE A 649 0.15 28.00 7.44
N ASP A 650 -0.55 26.89 7.67
CA ASP A 650 -1.87 26.82 8.30
C ASP A 650 -1.84 26.82 9.84
N ASP A 651 -0.66 26.94 10.45
CA ASP A 651 -0.40 26.84 11.89
C ASP A 651 -0.92 25.54 12.56
N GLN A 652 -1.20 24.47 11.80
CA GLN A 652 -1.69 23.20 12.37
C GLN A 652 -0.57 22.29 12.87
N TYR A 653 0.60 22.33 12.24
CA TYR A 653 1.70 21.42 12.53
C TYR A 653 3.01 22.17 12.81
N LEU A 654 3.69 21.76 13.89
CA LEU A 654 5.07 22.13 14.19
C LEU A 654 5.98 20.97 13.80
N LEU A 655 7.06 21.28 13.11
CA LEU A 655 8.05 20.33 12.63
C LEU A 655 9.37 20.58 13.34
N THR A 656 9.97 19.53 13.90
CA THR A 656 11.25 19.63 14.61
C THR A 656 12.25 18.60 14.10
N ALA A 657 13.45 19.06 13.78
CA ALA A 657 14.57 18.24 13.33
C ALA A 657 15.78 18.44 14.27
N ALA A 658 16.58 17.40 14.46
CA ALA A 658 17.67 17.40 15.43
C ALA A 658 18.93 16.64 14.98
N GLU A 659 19.98 16.75 15.80
CA GLU A 659 21.26 16.05 15.60
C GLU A 659 21.14 14.53 15.71
N ASP A 660 20.06 14.00 16.32
CA ASP A 660 19.78 12.57 16.45
C ASP A 660 19.22 11.90 15.19
N GLY A 661 19.20 12.62 14.05
CA GLY A 661 18.71 12.11 12.77
C GLY A 661 17.19 11.95 12.68
N CYS A 662 16.44 12.41 13.69
CA CYS A 662 15.00 12.28 13.72
C CYS A 662 14.28 13.57 13.31
N LEU A 663 13.15 13.43 12.63
CA LEU A 663 12.17 14.48 12.31
C LEU A 663 10.86 14.13 13.03
N PHE A 664 10.29 15.06 13.81
CA PHE A 664 8.98 14.91 14.44
C PHE A 664 7.97 15.91 13.88
N THR A 665 6.77 15.42 13.61
CA THR A 665 5.57 16.22 13.29
C THR A 665 4.68 16.30 14.53
N TRP A 666 4.37 17.51 14.97
CA TRP A 666 3.55 17.82 16.13
C TRP A 666 2.28 18.52 15.71
N LYS A 667 1.11 18.02 16.10
CA LYS A 667 -0.15 18.78 15.96
C LYS A 667 -0.22 19.82 17.07
N VAL A 668 -0.41 21.09 16.72
CA VAL A 668 -0.45 22.21 17.67
C VAL A 668 -1.84 22.84 17.74
N PHE A 669 -2.23 23.33 18.93
CA PHE A 669 -3.51 23.98 19.13
C PHE A 669 -3.54 24.92 20.35
N ASP A 670 -4.30 26.01 20.23
CA ASP A 670 -4.68 26.90 21.34
C ASP A 670 -6.04 26.47 21.93
N LYS A 671 -6.07 26.08 23.21
CA LYS A 671 -7.30 25.61 23.87
C LYS A 671 -8.40 26.66 23.99
N ASP A 672 -8.07 27.95 23.93
CA ASP A 672 -9.04 29.04 24.12
C ASP A 672 -9.68 29.52 22.79
N ALA A 673 -9.60 28.72 21.72
CA ALA A 673 -10.07 29.02 20.36
C ALA A 673 -11.60 29.16 20.17
N ARG A 674 -12.27 29.95 21.01
CA ARG A 674 -13.59 30.53 20.69
C ARG A 674 -13.43 31.57 19.59
N GLY A 675 -13.75 31.20 18.35
CA GLY A 675 -13.85 32.15 17.24
C GLY A 675 -12.60 32.29 16.36
N ILE A 676 -11.89 31.21 16.07
CA ILE A 676 -11.14 31.16 14.81
C ILE A 676 -12.19 31.09 13.69
N LYS A 677 -12.39 32.20 12.96
CA LYS A 677 -12.86 32.08 11.58
C LYS A 677 -11.78 31.29 10.86
N ARG A 678 -12.04 30.02 10.53
CA ARG A 678 -11.25 29.33 9.53
C ARG A 678 -11.43 30.13 8.25
N GLU A 679 -10.43 30.92 7.88
CA GLU A 679 -10.30 31.27 6.47
C GLU A 679 -10.26 29.95 5.70
N ARG A 680 -10.93 29.91 4.54
CA ARG A 680 -11.25 28.67 3.83
C ARG A 680 -10.01 27.77 3.78
N GLU A 681 -10.16 26.51 4.16
CA GLU A 681 -9.14 25.48 3.91
C GLU A 681 -8.82 25.51 2.41
N VAL A 682 -7.68 26.12 2.06
CA VAL A 682 -7.20 26.21 0.68
C VAL A 682 -6.61 24.84 0.37
N ALA A 683 -7.26 24.10 -0.51
CA ALA A 683 -6.76 22.80 -0.94
C ALA A 683 -5.34 22.92 -1.51
N PHE A 684 -4.50 21.94 -1.21
CA PHE A 684 -3.15 21.85 -1.76
C PHE A 684 -3.17 21.66 -3.28
N ALA A 685 -2.10 22.10 -3.95
CA ALA A 685 -1.92 21.96 -5.39
C ALA A 685 -1.38 20.57 -5.75
N GLU A 686 -2.18 19.80 -6.49
CA GLU A 686 -1.84 18.45 -6.97
C GLU A 686 -0.91 18.45 -8.21
N GLU A 687 -0.55 19.62 -8.74
CA GLU A 687 0.32 19.78 -9.92
C GLU A 687 1.73 19.21 -9.69
N VAL A 688 2.15 18.23 -10.48
CA VAL A 688 3.50 17.66 -10.43
C VAL A 688 4.33 18.09 -11.66
N LEU A 689 5.61 18.37 -11.46
CA LEU A 689 6.53 18.71 -12.53
C LEU A 689 7.12 17.42 -13.12
N VAL A 690 6.98 17.23 -14.44
CA VAL A 690 7.56 16.10 -15.17
C VAL A 690 8.25 16.65 -16.41
N THR A 691 9.42 16.11 -16.79
CA THR A 691 10.05 16.54 -18.04
C THR A 691 9.41 15.85 -19.23
N LYS A 692 9.51 16.47 -20.42
CA LYS A 692 8.98 15.88 -21.66
C LYS A 692 9.62 14.53 -21.98
N THR A 693 10.92 14.38 -21.73
CA THR A 693 11.65 13.13 -21.96
C THR A 693 11.20 12.04 -21.00
N ASP A 694 11.04 12.33 -19.70
CA ASP A 694 10.55 11.32 -18.75
C ASP A 694 9.13 10.85 -19.14
N MET A 695 8.25 11.75 -19.62
CA MET A 695 6.92 11.38 -20.14
C MET A 695 6.98 10.49 -21.38
N GLU A 696 7.88 10.78 -22.33
CA GLU A 696 8.07 9.98 -23.55
C GLU A 696 8.65 8.59 -23.23
N GLU A 697 9.61 8.50 -22.32
CA GLU A 697 10.18 7.24 -21.82
C GLU A 697 9.13 6.39 -21.08
N LYS A 698 8.35 6.99 -20.17
CA LYS A 698 7.28 6.28 -19.45
C LYS A 698 6.17 5.81 -20.38
N ALA A 699 5.84 6.56 -21.43
CA ALA A 699 4.88 6.13 -22.46
C ALA A 699 5.40 4.93 -23.26
N GLN A 700 6.69 4.91 -23.61
CA GLN A 700 7.34 3.77 -24.27
C GLN A 700 7.38 2.53 -23.37
N ILE A 701 7.80 2.68 -22.11
CA ILE A 701 7.81 1.59 -21.12
C ILE A 701 6.39 1.05 -20.87
N MET A 702 5.37 1.91 -20.84
CA MET A 702 3.97 1.49 -20.70
C MET A 702 3.51 0.65 -21.90
N LEU A 703 3.94 1.00 -23.12
CA LEU A 703 3.65 0.22 -24.33
C LEU A 703 4.33 -1.16 -24.28
N GLU A 704 5.61 -1.22 -23.89
CA GLU A 704 6.39 -2.47 -23.74
C GLU A 704 5.86 -3.38 -22.62
N LEU A 705 5.48 -2.80 -21.47
CA LEU A 705 4.84 -3.55 -20.40
C LEU A 705 3.47 -4.08 -20.85
N LYS A 706 2.70 -3.32 -21.62
CA LYS A 706 1.42 -3.77 -22.15
C LYS A 706 1.59 -4.96 -23.10
N THR A 707 2.54 -4.90 -24.04
CA THR A 707 2.83 -6.06 -24.92
C THR A 707 3.33 -7.25 -24.11
N ARG A 708 4.18 -7.04 -23.09
CA ARG A 708 4.67 -8.14 -22.24
C ARG A 708 3.57 -8.78 -21.38
N VAL A 709 2.59 -8.00 -20.91
CA VAL A 709 1.40 -8.52 -20.21
C VAL A 709 0.52 -9.33 -21.16
N GLU A 710 0.35 -8.91 -22.42
CA GLU A 710 -0.36 -9.67 -23.44
C GLU A 710 0.36 -11.00 -23.77
N GLU A 711 1.69 -10.99 -23.92
CA GLU A 711 2.50 -12.21 -24.06
C GLU A 711 2.35 -13.17 -22.88
N LEU A 712 2.55 -12.69 -21.64
CA LEU A 712 2.42 -13.49 -20.43
C LEU A 712 1.01 -14.04 -20.24
N LYS A 713 -0.02 -13.30 -20.65
CA LYS A 713 -1.41 -13.78 -20.67
C LYS A 713 -1.58 -14.94 -21.64
N MET A 714 -1.05 -14.83 -22.86
CA MET A 714 -1.08 -15.89 -23.87
C MET A 714 -0.27 -17.13 -23.41
N GLU A 715 0.88 -16.94 -22.77
CA GLU A 715 1.70 -18.01 -22.20
C GLU A 715 0.99 -18.73 -21.05
N ASN A 716 0.37 -18.00 -20.13
CA ASN A 716 -0.39 -18.57 -19.02
C ASN A 716 -1.65 -19.29 -19.50
N GLU A 717 -2.37 -18.73 -20.48
CA GLU A 717 -3.50 -19.40 -21.13
C GLU A 717 -3.07 -20.69 -21.84
N TYR A 718 -1.91 -20.69 -22.50
CA TYR A 718 -1.32 -21.89 -23.10
C TYR A 718 -0.94 -22.95 -22.05
N GLN A 719 -0.34 -22.55 -20.92
CA GLN A 719 -0.02 -23.43 -19.80
C GLN A 719 -1.27 -24.02 -19.12
N LEU A 720 -2.34 -23.23 -18.99
CA LEU A 720 -3.65 -23.71 -18.53
C LEU A 720 -4.21 -24.75 -19.50
N ARG A 721 -4.26 -24.46 -20.81
CA ARG A 721 -4.69 -25.42 -21.84
C ARG A 721 -3.87 -26.72 -21.84
N LEU A 722 -2.55 -26.66 -21.62
CA LEU A 722 -1.70 -27.86 -21.48
C LEU A 722 -2.04 -28.68 -20.23
N LYS A 723 -2.34 -28.03 -19.10
CA LYS A 723 -2.79 -28.71 -17.88
C LYS A 723 -4.17 -29.35 -18.09
N ASP A 724 -5.11 -28.63 -18.69
CA ASP A 724 -6.45 -29.13 -18.99
C ASP A 724 -6.42 -30.32 -19.96
N MET A 725 -5.54 -30.28 -20.97
CA MET A 725 -5.28 -31.42 -21.86
C MET A 725 -4.76 -32.64 -21.09
N ASN A 726 -3.73 -32.47 -20.26
CA ASN A 726 -3.17 -33.53 -19.42
C ASN A 726 -4.18 -34.10 -18.41
N TYR A 727 -5.05 -33.27 -17.83
CA TYR A 727 -6.12 -33.72 -16.94
C TYR A 727 -7.23 -34.44 -17.72
N SER A 728 -7.60 -33.97 -18.92
CA SER A 728 -8.58 -34.64 -19.78
C SER A 728 -8.09 -36.02 -20.24
N GLU A 729 -6.82 -36.16 -20.60
CA GLU A 729 -6.23 -37.46 -20.95
C GLU A 729 -6.25 -38.43 -19.75
N LYS A 730 -5.85 -37.99 -18.56
CA LYS A 730 -5.94 -38.80 -17.33
C LYS A 730 -7.37 -39.21 -16.99
N ILE A 731 -8.34 -38.32 -17.17
CA ILE A 731 -9.77 -38.62 -16.95
C ILE A 731 -10.26 -39.65 -17.97
N LYS A 732 -9.86 -39.56 -19.24
CA LYS A 732 -10.16 -40.57 -20.27
C LYS A 732 -9.56 -41.93 -19.92
N GLU A 733 -8.27 -42.00 -19.57
CA GLU A 733 -7.63 -43.25 -19.16
C GLU A 733 -8.32 -43.92 -17.96
N LEU A 734 -8.77 -43.13 -16.98
CA LEU A 734 -9.56 -43.61 -15.84
C LEU A 734 -10.95 -44.10 -16.27
N THR A 735 -11.60 -43.36 -17.16
CA THR A 735 -12.93 -43.71 -17.69
C THR A 735 -12.88 -45.01 -18.49
N ASP A 736 -11.89 -45.18 -19.36
CA ASP A 736 -11.71 -46.40 -20.17
C ASP A 736 -11.42 -47.63 -19.29
N LYS A 737 -10.65 -47.46 -18.20
CA LYS A 737 -10.45 -48.52 -17.19
C LYS A 737 -11.76 -48.90 -16.50
N PHE A 738 -12.56 -47.93 -16.06
CA PHE A 738 -13.87 -48.21 -15.45
C PHE A 738 -14.85 -48.86 -16.44
N ILE A 739 -14.83 -48.47 -17.72
CA ILE A 739 -15.64 -49.12 -18.76
C ILE A 739 -15.20 -50.58 -18.95
N GLN A 740 -13.90 -50.87 -19.04
CA GLN A 740 -13.39 -52.26 -19.13
C GLN A 740 -13.77 -53.09 -17.89
N GLU A 741 -13.65 -52.54 -16.69
CA GLU A 741 -14.09 -53.22 -15.47
C GLU A 741 -15.61 -53.49 -15.49
N MET A 742 -16.42 -52.51 -15.89
CA MET A 742 -17.88 -52.64 -15.98
C MET A 742 -18.30 -53.66 -17.04
N GLU A 743 -17.63 -53.72 -18.20
CA GLU A 743 -17.86 -54.76 -19.21
C GLU A 743 -17.42 -56.15 -18.73
N SER A 744 -16.32 -56.25 -17.97
CA SER A 744 -15.90 -57.50 -17.33
C SER A 744 -16.90 -57.99 -16.28
N LEU A 745 -17.53 -57.06 -15.54
CA LEU A 745 -18.57 -57.36 -14.56
C LEU A 745 -19.90 -57.74 -15.24
N LYS A 746 -20.22 -57.09 -16.36
CA LYS A 746 -21.41 -57.39 -17.17
C LYS A 746 -21.31 -58.77 -17.83
N THR A 747 -20.16 -59.11 -18.40
CA THR A 747 -19.90 -60.46 -18.96
C THR A 747 -19.93 -61.53 -17.87
N LYS A 748 -19.30 -61.31 -16.70
CA LYS A 748 -19.41 -62.20 -15.52
C LYS A 748 -20.87 -62.38 -15.07
N ASN A 749 -21.65 -61.31 -14.95
CA ASN A 749 -23.08 -61.40 -14.61
C ASN A 749 -23.87 -62.20 -15.66
N GLN A 750 -23.53 -62.06 -16.93
CA GLN A 750 -24.21 -62.77 -18.01
C GLN A 750 -23.88 -64.27 -18.00
N VAL A 751 -22.62 -64.65 -17.74
CA VAL A 751 -22.23 -66.04 -17.49
C VAL A 751 -22.95 -66.62 -16.28
N LEU A 752 -22.95 -65.90 -15.14
CA LEU A 752 -23.66 -66.31 -13.92
C LEU A 752 -25.17 -66.47 -14.15
N LYS A 753 -25.80 -65.63 -14.98
CA LYS A 753 -27.20 -65.83 -15.40
C LYS A 753 -27.37 -67.10 -16.21
N THR A 754 -26.52 -67.37 -17.20
CA THR A 754 -26.62 -68.61 -18.00
C THR A 754 -26.34 -69.87 -17.19
N ASP A 755 -25.47 -69.81 -16.18
CA ASP A 755 -25.20 -70.95 -15.30
C ASP A 755 -26.33 -71.16 -14.28
N LYS A 756 -26.95 -70.08 -13.80
CA LYS A 756 -28.21 -70.17 -13.05
C LYS A 756 -29.31 -70.79 -13.91
N GLU A 757 -29.50 -70.33 -15.15
CA GLU A 757 -30.51 -70.90 -16.07
C GLU A 757 -30.25 -72.39 -16.35
N LYS A 758 -28.99 -72.82 -16.51
CA LYS A 758 -28.64 -74.25 -16.61
C LYS A 758 -28.96 -75.02 -15.34
N GLN A 759 -28.70 -74.49 -14.14
CA GLN A 759 -29.10 -75.14 -12.89
C GLN A 759 -30.62 -75.18 -12.72
N ASP A 760 -31.33 -74.09 -13.05
CA ASP A 760 -32.79 -74.03 -13.00
C ASP A 760 -33.45 -74.99 -14.01
N ILE A 761 -32.79 -75.30 -15.14
CA ILE A 761 -33.20 -76.35 -16.09
C ILE A 761 -32.86 -77.74 -15.55
N TYR A 762 -31.62 -77.97 -15.10
CA TYR A 762 -31.18 -79.25 -14.54
C TYR A 762 -32.05 -79.68 -13.35
N HIS A 763 -32.36 -78.76 -12.43
CA HIS A 763 -33.26 -79.03 -11.31
C HIS A 763 -34.70 -79.30 -11.77
N ARG A 764 -35.17 -78.67 -12.85
CA ARG A 764 -36.50 -78.96 -13.42
C ARG A 764 -36.56 -80.34 -14.06
N GLU A 765 -35.58 -80.68 -14.90
CA GLU A 765 -35.44 -82.00 -15.52
C GLU A 765 -35.30 -83.09 -14.45
N HIS A 766 -34.53 -82.84 -13.38
CA HIS A 766 -34.37 -83.80 -12.30
C HIS A 766 -35.63 -83.95 -11.42
N ILE A 767 -36.41 -82.88 -11.25
CA ILE A 767 -37.74 -82.93 -10.62
C ILE A 767 -38.73 -83.69 -11.51
N ASP A 768 -38.74 -83.45 -12.82
CA ASP A 768 -39.61 -84.16 -13.78
C ASP A 768 -39.22 -85.65 -13.91
N GLU A 769 -37.93 -86.00 -13.83
CA GLU A 769 -37.48 -87.39 -13.71
C GLU A 769 -37.95 -88.04 -12.39
N LEU A 770 -37.90 -87.30 -11.28
CA LEU A 770 -38.39 -87.79 -9.98
C LEU A 770 -39.91 -88.02 -10.02
N ILE A 771 -40.67 -87.08 -10.58
CA ILE A 771 -42.13 -87.15 -10.71
C ILE A 771 -42.52 -88.30 -11.64
N ASN A 772 -41.83 -88.49 -12.77
CA ASN A 772 -42.12 -89.62 -13.67
C ASN A 772 -41.82 -90.97 -13.01
N LYS A 773 -40.69 -91.11 -12.29
CA LYS A 773 -40.37 -92.33 -11.51
C LYS A 773 -41.40 -92.58 -10.40
N GLN A 774 -41.75 -91.55 -9.62
CA GLN A 774 -42.78 -91.65 -8.58
C GLN A 774 -44.15 -91.98 -9.17
N SER A 775 -44.48 -91.52 -10.39
CA SER A 775 -45.76 -91.88 -11.05
C SER A 775 -45.83 -93.34 -11.49
N GLN A 776 -44.71 -93.94 -11.94
CA GLN A 776 -44.63 -95.37 -12.25
C GLN A 776 -44.61 -96.23 -10.99
N GLU A 777 -43.85 -95.83 -9.95
CA GLU A 777 -43.83 -96.53 -8.67
C GLU A 777 -45.20 -96.47 -7.96
N LEU A 778 -45.95 -95.37 -8.07
CA LEU A 778 -47.33 -95.26 -7.56
C LEU A 778 -48.29 -96.25 -8.21
N GLN A 779 -48.25 -96.43 -9.54
CA GLN A 779 -49.15 -97.34 -10.24
C GLN A 779 -48.90 -98.82 -9.91
N ASP A 780 -47.64 -99.23 -9.74
CA ASP A 780 -47.31 -100.61 -9.34
C ASP A 780 -47.53 -100.86 -7.83
N LEU A 781 -47.37 -99.83 -6.97
CA LEU A 781 -47.65 -99.94 -5.55
C LEU A 781 -49.15 -99.92 -5.22
N GLU A 782 -50.02 -99.22 -5.97
CA GLU A 782 -51.48 -99.23 -5.76
C GLU A 782 -52.08 -100.65 -5.82
N CYS A 783 -51.54 -101.52 -6.69
CA CYS A 783 -52.06 -102.87 -6.86
C CYS A 783 -51.61 -103.83 -5.73
N CYS A 784 -50.40 -103.64 -5.17
CA CYS A 784 -49.85 -104.51 -4.11
C CYS A 784 -50.08 -104.00 -2.67
N ASN A 785 -50.21 -102.68 -2.44
CA ASN A 785 -50.32 -102.15 -1.07
C ASN A 785 -51.69 -102.37 -0.43
N ASN A 786 -52.76 -102.54 -1.22
CA ASN A 786 -54.12 -102.80 -0.69
C ASN A 786 -54.23 -104.03 0.24
N GLN A 787 -53.21 -104.89 0.33
CA GLN A 787 -53.18 -106.04 1.24
C GLN A 787 -51.98 -106.09 2.22
N LYS A 788 -50.97 -105.21 2.07
CA LYS A 788 -49.84 -105.08 3.02
C LYS A 788 -49.96 -103.87 3.95
N LEU A 789 -50.71 -102.85 3.55
CA LEU A 789 -50.92 -101.62 4.31
C LEU A 789 -51.49 -101.85 5.72
N LEU A 790 -52.19 -102.97 5.95
CA LEU A 790 -52.82 -103.29 7.24
C LEU A 790 -51.86 -103.87 8.29
N LEU A 791 -50.70 -104.38 7.90
CA LEU A 791 -49.76 -105.11 8.80
C LEU A 791 -48.40 -104.39 8.96
N GLU A 792 -47.99 -103.57 8.00
CA GLU A 792 -46.87 -102.64 8.20
C GLU A 792 -47.26 -101.44 9.08
N TYR A 793 -48.54 -101.05 9.12
CA TYR A 793 -49.01 -99.88 9.89
C TYR A 793 -48.64 -99.95 11.39
N GLU A 794 -48.74 -101.12 12.02
CA GLU A 794 -48.41 -101.31 13.44
C GLU A 794 -46.89 -101.26 13.71
N LYS A 795 -46.04 -101.70 12.76
CA LYS A 795 -44.57 -101.59 12.89
C LYS A 795 -44.03 -100.23 12.49
N TYR A 796 -44.63 -99.61 11.49
CA TYR A 796 -44.32 -98.25 11.07
C TYR A 796 -44.61 -97.27 12.22
N GLN A 797 -45.69 -97.44 12.98
CA GLN A 797 -45.98 -96.60 14.15
C GLN A 797 -44.85 -96.61 15.20
N GLU A 798 -44.25 -97.75 15.56
CA GLU A 798 -43.13 -97.79 16.51
C GLU A 798 -41.83 -97.17 15.97
N LEU A 799 -41.55 -97.36 14.68
CA LEU A 799 -40.34 -96.80 14.05
C LEU A 799 -40.49 -95.29 13.78
N GLN A 800 -41.68 -94.86 13.37
CA GLN A 800 -42.06 -93.45 13.19
C GLN A 800 -41.97 -92.70 14.52
N LEU A 801 -42.40 -93.28 15.65
CA LEU A 801 -42.24 -92.67 16.98
C LEU A 801 -40.78 -92.49 17.42
N LYS A 802 -39.85 -93.32 16.92
CA LYS A 802 -38.40 -93.14 17.15
C LYS A 802 -37.76 -92.14 16.18
N SER A 803 -38.17 -92.16 14.91
CA SER A 803 -37.72 -91.17 13.92
C SER A 803 -38.20 -89.77 14.28
N GLN A 804 -39.47 -89.63 14.70
CA GLN A 804 -40.02 -88.37 15.20
C GLN A 804 -39.24 -87.88 16.42
N ARG A 805 -38.94 -88.70 17.42
CA ARG A 805 -38.14 -88.20 18.57
C ARG A 805 -36.74 -87.71 18.20
N MET A 806 -36.04 -88.38 17.29
CA MET A 806 -34.73 -87.88 16.83
C MET A 806 -34.86 -86.66 15.91
N GLN A 807 -35.90 -86.58 15.06
CA GLN A 807 -36.15 -85.37 14.27
C GLN A 807 -36.59 -84.21 15.16
N GLU A 808 -37.44 -84.42 16.15
CA GLU A 808 -37.81 -83.44 17.18
C GLU A 808 -36.58 -82.99 17.98
N GLU A 809 -35.65 -83.88 18.35
CA GLU A 809 -34.39 -83.48 19.01
C GLU A 809 -33.45 -82.69 18.10
N TYR A 810 -33.33 -83.04 16.81
CA TYR A 810 -32.48 -82.30 15.86
C TYR A 810 -33.11 -80.99 15.37
N GLU A 811 -34.42 -80.96 15.09
CA GLU A 811 -35.18 -79.76 14.78
C GLU A 811 -35.19 -78.81 15.98
N LYS A 812 -35.30 -79.34 17.21
CA LYS A 812 -35.16 -78.52 18.41
C LYS A 812 -33.74 -78.00 18.60
N GLN A 813 -32.68 -78.78 18.32
CA GLN A 813 -31.31 -78.25 18.34
C GLN A 813 -31.03 -77.23 17.22
N LEU A 814 -31.70 -77.34 16.07
CA LEU A 814 -31.63 -76.32 15.01
C LEU A 814 -32.43 -75.07 15.41
N GLN A 815 -33.64 -75.23 15.93
CA GLN A 815 -34.49 -74.15 16.45
C GLN A 815 -33.80 -73.43 17.61
N ASP A 816 -33.25 -74.14 18.60
CA ASP A 816 -32.49 -73.53 19.70
C ASP A 816 -31.28 -72.73 19.15
N ASN A 817 -30.57 -73.23 18.12
CA ASN A 817 -29.45 -72.49 17.51
C ASN A 817 -29.88 -71.30 16.64
N ASP A 818 -30.98 -71.41 15.91
CA ASP A 818 -31.48 -70.35 15.05
C ASP A 818 -32.27 -69.32 15.88
N GLU A 819 -32.90 -69.70 17.00
CA GLU A 819 -33.41 -68.79 18.04
C GLU A 819 -32.26 -68.06 18.73
N ILE A 820 -31.18 -68.73 19.14
CA ILE A 820 -30.00 -68.05 19.72
C ILE A 820 -29.35 -67.09 18.71
N LYS A 821 -29.27 -67.45 17.42
CA LYS A 821 -28.76 -66.54 16.38
C LYS A 821 -29.74 -65.43 16.04
N SER A 822 -31.05 -65.70 16.04
CA SER A 822 -32.09 -64.69 15.80
C SER A 822 -32.12 -63.70 16.96
N GLN A 823 -32.03 -64.17 18.21
CA GLN A 823 -31.88 -63.32 19.39
C GLN A 823 -30.58 -62.51 19.35
N ALA A 824 -29.44 -63.10 19.00
CA ALA A 824 -28.19 -62.36 18.86
C ALA A 824 -28.20 -61.35 17.68
N LEU A 825 -28.96 -61.64 16.61
CA LEU A 825 -29.21 -60.70 15.51
C LEU A 825 -30.19 -59.61 15.92
N GLU A 826 -31.27 -59.94 16.63
CA GLU A 826 -32.26 -59.01 17.16
C GLU A 826 -31.61 -58.07 18.19
N GLU A 827 -30.87 -58.57 19.18
CA GLU A 827 -30.10 -57.75 20.13
C GLU A 827 -29.10 -56.82 19.41
N LEU A 828 -28.43 -57.29 18.36
CA LEU A 828 -27.50 -56.48 17.58
C LEU A 828 -28.24 -55.46 16.69
N THR A 829 -29.41 -55.83 16.16
CA THR A 829 -30.25 -54.97 15.32
C THR A 829 -30.92 -53.90 16.18
N GLU A 830 -31.52 -54.25 17.32
CA GLU A 830 -32.01 -53.33 18.34
C GLU A 830 -30.91 -52.41 18.85
N PHE A 831 -29.68 -52.90 19.08
CA PHE A 831 -28.55 -52.04 19.46
C PHE A 831 -28.22 -51.01 18.36
N TYR A 832 -28.19 -51.42 17.09
CA TYR A 832 -27.94 -50.50 15.98
C TYR A 832 -29.14 -49.59 15.68
N GLU A 833 -30.38 -50.06 15.84
CA GLU A 833 -31.61 -49.27 15.67
C GLU A 833 -31.78 -48.27 16.81
N ALA A 834 -31.52 -48.63 18.06
CA ALA A 834 -31.48 -47.70 19.19
C ALA A 834 -30.40 -46.63 18.99
N LYS A 835 -29.22 -47.02 18.46
CA LYS A 835 -28.15 -46.08 18.13
C LYS A 835 -28.46 -45.23 16.89
N LEU A 836 -29.23 -45.76 15.94
CA LEU A 836 -29.75 -45.01 14.79
C LEU A 836 -30.80 -44.01 15.27
N GLN A 837 -31.72 -44.41 16.17
CA GLN A 837 -32.73 -43.57 16.80
C GLN A 837 -32.12 -42.47 17.66
N GLU A 838 -31.09 -42.76 18.46
CA GLU A 838 -30.31 -41.75 19.18
C GLU A 838 -29.69 -40.74 18.20
N LYS A 839 -29.12 -41.22 17.08
CA LYS A 839 -28.51 -40.33 16.08
C LYS A 839 -29.53 -39.57 15.23
N THR A 840 -30.71 -40.11 14.93
CA THR A 840 -31.77 -39.37 14.27
C THR A 840 -32.43 -38.38 15.22
N SER A 841 -32.65 -38.73 16.50
CA SER A 841 -33.17 -37.80 17.51
C SER A 841 -32.22 -36.62 17.73
N LEU A 842 -30.90 -36.85 17.83
CA LEU A 842 -29.90 -35.77 17.91
C LEU A 842 -29.83 -34.93 16.62
N LEU A 843 -30.15 -35.51 15.46
CA LEU A 843 -30.14 -34.80 14.18
C LEU A 843 -31.45 -34.01 13.97
N GLU A 844 -32.58 -34.51 14.48
CA GLU A 844 -33.85 -33.79 14.57
C GLU A 844 -33.75 -32.64 15.58
N GLU A 845 -33.19 -32.85 16.77
CA GLU A 845 -32.93 -31.82 17.78
C GLU A 845 -32.00 -30.73 17.20
N ALA A 846 -30.90 -31.10 16.54
CA ALA A 846 -30.04 -30.14 15.84
C ALA A 846 -30.73 -29.44 14.63
N GLN A 847 -31.67 -30.10 13.95
CA GLN A 847 -32.48 -29.45 12.90
C GLN A 847 -33.54 -28.52 13.47
N GLU A 848 -34.11 -28.82 14.64
CA GLU A 848 -35.03 -27.92 15.35
C GLU A 848 -34.29 -26.73 15.94
N ASP A 849 -33.10 -26.92 16.53
CA ASP A 849 -32.20 -25.83 16.95
C ASP A 849 -31.86 -24.91 15.77
N VAL A 850 -31.48 -25.45 14.60
CA VAL A 850 -31.19 -24.65 13.40
C VAL A 850 -32.45 -23.95 12.89
N ARG A 851 -33.62 -24.60 12.92
CA ARG A 851 -34.90 -23.94 12.55
C ARG A 851 -35.33 -22.88 13.54
N GLN A 852 -35.05 -23.06 14.82
CA GLN A 852 -35.35 -22.09 15.87
C GLN A 852 -34.40 -20.89 15.77
N GLN A 853 -33.10 -21.11 15.61
CA GLN A 853 -32.13 -20.05 15.33
C GLN A 853 -32.46 -19.30 14.02
N LEU A 854 -32.95 -19.99 12.99
CA LEU A 854 -33.43 -19.32 11.77
C LEU A 854 -34.68 -18.46 12.02
N ARG A 855 -35.64 -18.90 12.84
CA ARG A 855 -36.81 -18.09 13.21
C ARG A 855 -36.42 -16.91 14.10
N GLU A 856 -35.59 -17.12 15.10
CA GLU A 856 -35.06 -16.04 15.96
C GLU A 856 -34.23 -15.04 15.14
N PHE A 857 -33.49 -15.51 14.13
CA PHE A 857 -32.80 -14.65 13.16
C PHE A 857 -33.77 -13.90 12.24
N GLU A 858 -34.84 -14.53 11.75
CA GLU A 858 -35.88 -13.85 10.96
C GLU A 858 -36.67 -12.82 11.78
N GLU A 859 -36.99 -13.11 13.04
CA GLU A 859 -37.68 -12.18 13.95
C GLU A 859 -36.78 -11.01 14.36
N THR A 860 -35.51 -11.26 14.70
CA THR A 860 -34.55 -10.17 14.98
C THR A 860 -34.24 -9.34 13.74
N LYS A 861 -34.11 -9.96 12.56
CA LYS A 861 -34.01 -9.26 11.29
C LYS A 861 -35.25 -8.40 11.02
N LYS A 862 -36.44 -8.90 11.30
CA LYS A 862 -37.69 -8.14 11.16
C LYS A 862 -37.76 -6.95 12.14
N GLN A 863 -37.35 -7.13 13.41
CA GLN A 863 -37.24 -6.02 14.36
C GLN A 863 -36.24 -4.96 13.90
N ILE A 864 -35.08 -5.37 13.36
CA ILE A 864 -34.09 -4.44 12.79
C ILE A 864 -34.66 -3.73 11.55
N GLU A 865 -35.35 -4.44 10.65
CA GLU A 865 -35.99 -3.84 9.47
C GLU A 865 -37.11 -2.86 9.87
N GLU A 866 -37.87 -3.14 10.93
CA GLU A 866 -38.92 -2.24 11.45
C GLU A 866 -38.32 -1.00 12.17
N ASP A 867 -37.26 -1.15 12.96
CA ASP A 867 -36.51 -0.04 13.56
C ASP A 867 -35.82 0.82 12.49
N GLU A 868 -35.23 0.21 11.46
CA GLU A 868 -34.63 0.92 10.33
C GLU A 868 -35.69 1.64 9.49
N ASP A 869 -36.83 1.03 9.17
CA ASP A 869 -37.94 1.70 8.48
C ASP A 869 -38.50 2.86 9.32
N GLN A 870 -38.57 2.71 10.65
CA GLN A 870 -38.98 3.79 11.55
C GLN A 870 -37.94 4.92 11.61
N GLU A 871 -36.63 4.62 11.65
CA GLU A 871 -35.58 5.65 11.57
C GLU A 871 -35.55 6.32 10.18
N ILE A 872 -35.77 5.57 9.09
CA ILE A 872 -35.91 6.09 7.73
C ILE A 872 -37.14 6.99 7.62
N GLN A 873 -38.27 6.64 8.24
CA GLN A 873 -39.47 7.48 8.31
C GLN A 873 -39.20 8.79 9.08
N ASP A 874 -38.45 8.71 10.18
CA ASP A 874 -38.02 9.84 11.00
C ASP A 874 -37.01 10.75 10.26
N ILE A 875 -36.08 10.15 9.54
CA ILE A 875 -35.11 10.83 8.67
C ILE A 875 -35.85 11.49 7.50
N LYS A 876 -36.79 10.79 6.86
CA LYS A 876 -37.62 11.30 5.77
C LYS A 876 -38.48 12.47 6.24
N THR A 877 -39.13 12.41 7.39
CA THR A 877 -39.89 13.56 7.94
C THR A 877 -38.99 14.73 8.31
N LYS A 878 -37.78 14.48 8.87
CA LYS A 878 -36.74 15.51 9.08
C LYS A 878 -36.28 16.14 7.76
N TYR A 879 -36.07 15.37 6.69
CA TYR A 879 -35.68 15.89 5.38
C TYR A 879 -36.83 16.54 4.62
N GLU A 880 -38.07 16.08 4.73
CA GLU A 880 -39.25 16.76 4.19
C GLU A 880 -39.54 18.08 4.93
N LYS A 881 -39.16 18.19 6.19
CA LYS A 881 -39.17 19.46 6.93
C LYS A 881 -38.06 20.39 6.41
N LYS A 882 -36.80 19.93 6.38
CA LYS A 882 -35.69 20.69 5.78
C LYS A 882 -35.97 21.13 4.34
N LEU A 883 -36.57 20.27 3.51
CA LEU A 883 -36.94 20.58 2.13
C LEU A 883 -38.10 21.57 2.03
N ARG A 884 -39.00 21.62 3.02
CA ARG A 884 -40.00 22.70 3.14
C ARG A 884 -39.35 24.01 3.54
N ASP A 885 -38.50 24.00 4.57
CA ASP A 885 -37.76 25.17 5.05
C ASP A 885 -36.85 25.73 3.93
N GLU A 886 -36.18 24.86 3.17
CA GLU A 886 -35.39 25.22 1.99
C GLU A 886 -36.25 25.72 0.84
N LYS A 887 -37.41 25.12 0.54
CA LYS A 887 -38.34 25.63 -0.49
C LYS A 887 -38.88 27.01 -0.13
N GLU A 888 -39.17 27.27 1.15
CA GLU A 888 -39.61 28.57 1.64
C GLU A 888 -38.48 29.61 1.58
N SER A 889 -37.25 29.23 1.94
CA SER A 889 -36.06 30.08 1.75
C SER A 889 -35.76 30.34 0.27
N ASN A 890 -35.95 29.34 -0.61
CA ASN A 890 -35.77 29.47 -2.05
C ASN A 890 -36.85 30.34 -2.69
N LEU A 891 -38.07 30.32 -2.16
CA LEU A 891 -39.15 31.25 -2.53
C LEU A 891 -38.83 32.68 -2.10
N ARG A 892 -38.32 32.90 -0.88
CA ARG A 892 -37.80 34.21 -0.43
C ARG A 892 -36.67 34.70 -1.33
N LEU A 893 -35.65 33.88 -1.56
CA LEU A 893 -34.50 34.19 -2.42
C LEU A 893 -34.92 34.41 -3.87
N LYS A 894 -35.95 33.73 -4.39
CA LYS A 894 -36.55 34.03 -5.71
C LYS A 894 -37.30 35.35 -5.72
N GLY A 895 -37.95 35.75 -4.63
CA GLY A 895 -38.54 37.07 -4.45
C GLY A 895 -37.46 38.17 -4.47
N GLU A 896 -36.41 38.01 -3.68
CA GLU A 896 -35.24 38.90 -3.64
C GLU A 896 -34.51 38.95 -4.99
N THR A 897 -34.35 37.81 -5.66
CA THR A 897 -33.81 37.70 -7.02
C THR A 897 -34.72 38.39 -8.03
N GLY A 898 -36.04 38.36 -7.86
CA GLY A 898 -36.99 39.13 -8.67
C GLY A 898 -36.81 40.64 -8.49
N ILE A 899 -36.49 41.10 -7.28
CA ILE A 899 -36.19 42.51 -6.97
C ILE A 899 -34.82 42.92 -7.53
N THR A 900 -33.77 42.10 -7.36
CA THR A 900 -32.46 42.40 -7.96
C THR A 900 -32.49 42.32 -9.47
N ARG A 901 -33.28 41.42 -10.08
CA ARG A 901 -33.48 41.36 -11.54
C ARG A 901 -34.24 42.57 -12.08
N LYS A 902 -35.18 43.15 -11.30
CA LYS A 902 -35.80 44.45 -11.63
C LYS A 902 -34.81 45.61 -11.53
N LYS A 903 -33.95 45.64 -10.48
CA LYS A 903 -32.86 46.64 -10.36
C LYS A 903 -31.81 46.49 -11.46
N PHE A 904 -31.49 45.26 -11.85
CA PHE A 904 -30.59 44.96 -12.96
C PHE A 904 -31.21 45.39 -14.29
N SER A 905 -32.50 45.14 -14.51
CA SER A 905 -33.25 45.64 -15.67
C SER A 905 -33.32 47.16 -15.73
N SER A 906 -33.45 47.88 -14.61
CA SER A 906 -33.42 49.35 -14.62
C SER A 906 -32.02 49.90 -14.89
N LEU A 907 -30.99 49.33 -14.26
CA LEU A 907 -29.59 49.68 -14.51
C LEU A 907 -29.17 49.36 -15.96
N GLN A 908 -29.64 48.25 -16.52
CA GLN A 908 -29.38 47.89 -17.91
C GLN A 908 -30.10 48.83 -18.88
N LYS A 909 -31.28 49.36 -18.51
CA LYS A 909 -31.94 50.44 -19.26
C LYS A 909 -31.19 51.78 -19.18
N GLU A 910 -30.68 52.16 -18.02
CA GLU A 910 -29.82 53.35 -17.89
C GLU A 910 -28.51 53.17 -18.68
N ILE A 911 -27.94 51.96 -18.71
CA ILE A 911 -26.78 51.65 -19.55
C ILE A 911 -27.14 51.74 -21.04
N GLU A 912 -28.29 51.21 -21.47
CA GLU A 912 -28.77 51.29 -22.86
C GLU A 912 -29.01 52.76 -23.30
N GLU A 913 -29.65 53.57 -22.46
CA GLU A 913 -29.81 55.02 -22.71
C GLU A 913 -28.45 55.72 -22.78
N ARG A 914 -27.53 55.45 -21.86
CA ARG A 914 -26.17 56.01 -21.91
C ARG A 914 -25.36 55.54 -23.11
N THR A 915 -25.56 54.33 -23.61
CA THR A 915 -24.94 53.89 -24.87
C THR A 915 -25.55 54.57 -26.08
N ASN A 916 -26.86 54.84 -26.11
CA ASN A 916 -27.48 55.63 -27.18
C ASN A 916 -27.02 57.09 -27.17
N ASP A 917 -26.83 57.70 -25.99
CA ASP A 917 -26.19 59.02 -25.85
C ASP A 917 -24.75 59.00 -26.38
N ILE A 918 -23.99 57.94 -26.10
CA ILE A 918 -22.62 57.78 -26.62
C ILE A 918 -22.61 57.53 -28.14
N GLU A 919 -23.59 56.80 -28.69
CA GLU A 919 -23.70 56.58 -30.13
C GLU A 919 -24.13 57.83 -30.89
N THR A 920 -25.05 58.64 -30.35
CA THR A 920 -25.44 59.94 -30.94
C THR A 920 -24.27 60.93 -30.91
N LEU A 921 -23.56 61.05 -29.77
CA LEU A 921 -22.34 61.87 -29.68
C LEU A 921 -21.20 61.35 -30.58
N ARG A 922 -21.07 60.03 -30.78
CA ARG A 922 -20.15 59.45 -31.77
C ARG A 922 -20.60 59.75 -33.21
N GLY A 923 -21.90 59.76 -33.48
CA GLY A 923 -22.48 60.19 -34.76
C GLY A 923 -22.15 61.65 -35.07
N GLU A 924 -22.30 62.54 -34.09
CA GLU A 924 -21.88 63.95 -34.20
C GLU A 924 -20.36 64.09 -34.38
N GLN A 925 -19.56 63.31 -33.64
CA GLN A 925 -18.10 63.27 -33.81
C GLN A 925 -17.70 62.81 -35.22
N VAL A 926 -18.37 61.79 -35.78
CA VAL A 926 -18.14 61.30 -37.15
C VAL A 926 -18.58 62.33 -38.19
N ASN A 927 -19.70 63.03 -37.97
CA ASN A 927 -20.15 64.11 -38.85
C ASN A 927 -19.17 65.29 -38.84
N LEU A 928 -18.70 65.71 -37.66
CA LEU A 928 -17.68 66.75 -37.53
C LEU A 928 -16.34 66.33 -38.12
N GLN A 929 -15.90 65.09 -37.95
CA GLN A 929 -14.73 64.53 -38.64
C GLN A 929 -14.93 64.45 -40.17
N GLY A 930 -16.17 64.23 -40.63
CA GLY A 930 -16.54 64.28 -42.04
C GLY A 930 -16.39 65.70 -42.62
N VAL A 931 -16.86 66.72 -41.91
CA VAL A 931 -16.71 68.14 -42.27
C VAL A 931 -15.24 68.58 -42.23
N ILE A 932 -14.48 68.14 -41.22
CA ILE A 932 -13.04 68.39 -41.15
C ILE A 932 -12.34 67.73 -42.35
N LYS A 933 -12.64 66.46 -42.66
CA LYS A 933 -12.08 65.77 -43.83
C LYS A 933 -12.49 66.39 -45.16
N SER A 934 -13.70 66.95 -45.30
CA SER A 934 -14.07 67.67 -46.53
C SER A 934 -13.28 68.98 -46.64
N LEU A 935 -13.18 69.75 -45.56
CA LEU A 935 -12.40 71.00 -45.56
C LEU A 935 -10.88 70.75 -45.77
N GLU A 936 -10.31 69.68 -45.19
CA GLU A 936 -8.93 69.26 -45.46
C GLU A 936 -8.74 68.82 -46.92
N LYS A 937 -9.73 68.12 -47.49
CA LYS A 937 -9.75 67.71 -48.90
C LYS A 937 -9.89 68.92 -49.84
N ASP A 938 -10.66 69.93 -49.47
CA ASP A 938 -10.81 71.18 -50.22
C ASP A 938 -9.54 72.05 -50.13
N ILE A 939 -8.90 72.12 -48.96
CA ILE A 939 -7.58 72.77 -48.79
C ILE A 939 -6.49 72.04 -49.60
N GLN A 940 -6.49 70.70 -49.61
CA GLN A 940 -5.61 69.92 -50.49
C GLN A 940 -5.98 70.05 -51.97
N GLY A 941 -7.26 70.26 -52.30
CA GLY A 941 -7.78 70.46 -53.64
C GLY A 941 -7.32 71.80 -54.21
N LEU A 942 -7.47 72.89 -53.45
CA LEU A 942 -6.99 74.22 -53.81
C LEU A 942 -5.45 74.28 -53.91
N LYS A 943 -4.73 73.61 -53.00
CA LYS A 943 -3.26 73.48 -53.13
C LYS A 943 -2.85 72.69 -54.37
N ARG A 944 -3.58 71.63 -54.73
CA ARG A 944 -3.38 70.92 -56.00
C ARG A 944 -3.76 71.77 -57.21
N GLU A 945 -4.87 72.49 -57.22
CA GLU A 945 -5.24 73.36 -58.35
C GLU A 945 -4.22 74.46 -58.62
N ILE A 946 -3.60 75.02 -57.57
CA ILE A 946 -2.53 76.01 -57.72
C ILE A 946 -1.29 75.36 -58.34
N GLN A 947 -0.84 74.23 -57.79
CA GLN A 947 0.36 73.55 -58.28
C GLN A 947 0.16 72.90 -59.66
N GLU A 948 -1.01 72.33 -59.94
CA GLU A 948 -1.39 71.79 -61.25
C GLU A 948 -1.55 72.90 -62.29
N ARG A 949 -1.95 74.13 -61.93
CA ARG A 949 -1.95 75.27 -62.88
C ARG A 949 -0.54 75.72 -63.24
N ASP A 950 0.36 75.83 -62.27
CA ASP A 950 1.76 76.20 -62.54
C ASP A 950 2.50 75.09 -63.34
N GLU A 951 2.28 73.82 -63.00
CA GLU A 951 2.87 72.67 -63.72
C GLU A 951 2.24 72.45 -65.11
N THR A 952 0.93 72.64 -65.30
CA THR A 952 0.32 72.51 -66.64
C THR A 952 0.67 73.64 -67.59
N ILE A 953 0.98 74.85 -67.09
CA ILE A 953 1.50 75.94 -67.94
C ILE A 953 2.88 75.56 -68.51
N GLN A 954 3.78 74.99 -67.69
CA GLN A 954 5.10 74.56 -68.18
C GLN A 954 5.08 73.24 -68.99
N GLU A 955 4.21 72.29 -68.67
CA GLU A 955 4.16 71.02 -69.43
C GLU A 955 3.42 71.14 -70.77
N LYS A 956 2.34 71.92 -70.88
CA LYS A 956 1.55 71.96 -72.13
C LYS A 956 2.28 72.63 -73.29
N GLU A 957 3.28 73.48 -73.04
CA GLU A 957 4.15 74.04 -74.07
C GLU A 957 5.16 73.01 -74.63
N LYS A 958 5.52 71.98 -73.85
CA LYS A 958 6.55 71.00 -74.22
C LYS A 958 5.99 69.63 -74.67
N ARG A 959 4.84 69.22 -74.12
CA ARG A 959 4.33 67.84 -74.22
C ARG A 959 3.41 67.57 -75.44
N ILE A 960 2.97 68.63 -76.13
CA ILE A 960 2.17 68.52 -77.38
C ILE A 960 3.00 67.99 -78.56
N TYR A 961 4.32 68.23 -78.57
CA TYR A 961 5.21 67.83 -79.66
C TYR A 961 5.50 66.30 -79.69
N ASP A 962 5.74 65.69 -78.53
CA ASP A 962 6.24 64.30 -78.46
C ASP A 962 5.15 63.22 -78.39
N LEU A 963 3.94 63.54 -77.89
CA LEU A 963 2.88 62.54 -77.67
C LEU A 963 2.29 61.95 -78.96
N LYS A 964 2.52 62.57 -80.11
CA LYS A 964 2.02 62.09 -81.41
C LYS A 964 2.75 60.84 -81.93
N LYS A 965 3.92 60.50 -81.37
CA LYS A 965 4.82 59.44 -81.87
C LYS A 965 4.76 58.11 -81.10
N LYS A 966 4.35 58.11 -79.82
CA LYS A 966 4.41 56.92 -78.94
C LYS A 966 3.16 56.03 -78.91
N ASN A 967 2.07 56.41 -79.58
CA ASN A 967 0.79 55.69 -79.50
C ASN A 967 0.67 54.47 -80.43
N GLN A 968 1.77 54.00 -81.04
CA GLN A 968 1.77 52.86 -81.97
C GLN A 968 2.48 51.59 -81.44
N GLU A 969 3.12 51.65 -80.26
CA GLU A 969 3.98 50.55 -79.77
C GLU A 969 3.33 49.66 -78.70
N LEU A 970 2.24 50.11 -78.05
CA LEU A 970 1.68 49.45 -76.87
C LEU A 970 0.77 48.24 -77.16
N GLU A 971 0.35 48.00 -78.41
CA GLU A 971 -0.55 46.87 -78.73
C GLU A 971 0.13 45.48 -78.64
N LYS A 972 1.47 45.41 -78.65
CA LYS A 972 2.20 44.13 -78.70
C LYS A 972 2.41 43.44 -77.34
N PHE A 973 2.26 44.14 -76.21
CA PHE A 973 2.55 43.58 -74.89
C PHE A 973 1.43 42.72 -74.28
N LYS A 974 0.20 42.81 -74.81
CA LYS A 974 -0.98 42.14 -74.23
C LYS A 974 -0.91 40.60 -74.25
N PHE A 975 -0.30 40.01 -75.28
CA PHE A 975 -0.33 38.56 -75.51
C PHE A 975 0.52 37.71 -74.56
N VAL A 976 1.53 38.29 -73.89
CA VAL A 976 2.48 37.53 -73.07
C VAL A 976 1.92 37.22 -71.67
N LEU A 977 1.02 38.05 -71.15
CA LEU A 977 0.50 37.93 -69.78
C LEU A 977 -0.56 36.83 -69.62
N ASP A 978 -1.42 36.61 -70.63
CA ASP A 978 -2.52 35.63 -70.56
C ASP A 978 -2.02 34.17 -70.47
N TYR A 979 -0.82 33.87 -70.97
CA TYR A 979 -0.24 32.52 -70.88
C TYR A 979 0.16 32.18 -69.43
N LYS A 980 0.76 33.13 -68.70
CA LYS A 980 1.32 32.92 -67.36
C LYS A 980 0.24 32.64 -66.30
N ILE A 981 -0.95 33.21 -66.49
CA ILE A 981 -2.12 33.02 -65.59
C ILE A 981 -2.69 31.59 -65.68
N LYS A 982 -2.62 30.96 -66.86
CA LYS A 982 -3.11 29.57 -67.06
C LYS A 982 -2.23 28.51 -66.41
N GLU A 983 -0.92 28.76 -66.35
CA GLU A 983 0.08 27.83 -65.78
C GLU A 983 -0.07 27.71 -64.25
N LEU A 984 -0.23 28.85 -63.56
CA LEU A 984 -0.35 28.90 -62.10
C LEU A 984 -1.64 28.26 -61.56
N LYS A 985 -2.77 28.39 -62.26
CA LYS A 985 -4.04 27.76 -61.83
C LYS A 985 -3.95 26.23 -61.77
N LYS A 986 -3.17 25.61 -62.65
CA LYS A 986 -3.02 24.15 -62.73
C LYS A 986 -2.20 23.54 -61.58
N GLN A 987 -1.55 24.37 -60.75
CA GLN A 987 -0.74 23.92 -59.61
C GLN A 987 -1.47 24.05 -58.25
N ILE A 988 -2.60 24.77 -58.19
CA ILE A 988 -3.33 25.03 -56.94
C ILE A 988 -4.36 23.93 -56.65
N GLU A 989 -5.02 23.42 -57.69
CA GLU A 989 -6.08 22.41 -57.65
C GLU A 989 -5.78 21.17 -56.76
N PRO A 990 -4.62 20.49 -56.84
CA PRO A 990 -4.35 19.31 -55.99
C PRO A 990 -4.16 19.66 -54.51
N ARG A 991 -3.68 20.86 -54.18
CA ARG A 991 -3.51 21.28 -52.78
C ARG A 991 -4.84 21.62 -52.11
N GLU A 992 -5.82 22.14 -52.87
CA GLU A 992 -7.16 22.36 -52.36
C GLU A 992 -7.87 21.03 -52.04
N THR A 993 -7.61 19.96 -52.80
CA THR A 993 -8.13 18.61 -52.48
C THR A 993 -7.48 18.01 -51.23
N GLU A 994 -6.17 18.15 -51.02
CA GLU A 994 -5.49 17.67 -49.81
C GLU A 994 -5.98 18.39 -48.54
N ILE A 995 -6.18 19.71 -48.61
CA ILE A 995 -6.73 20.52 -47.50
C ILE A 995 -8.16 20.07 -47.15
N LYS A 996 -8.93 19.59 -48.13
CA LYS A 996 -10.29 19.07 -47.87
C LYS A 996 -10.26 17.75 -47.10
N VAL A 997 -9.42 16.80 -47.50
CA VAL A 997 -9.25 15.51 -46.81
C VAL A 997 -8.76 15.70 -45.38
N MET A 998 -7.78 16.58 -45.16
CA MET A 998 -7.30 16.89 -43.80
C MET A 998 -8.39 17.49 -42.90
N LYS A 999 -9.34 18.27 -43.44
CA LYS A 999 -10.48 18.78 -42.66
C LYS A 999 -11.48 17.69 -42.28
N GLU A 1000 -11.75 16.76 -43.18
CA GLU A 1000 -12.64 15.62 -42.92
C GLU A 1000 -12.03 14.71 -41.83
N GLN A 1001 -10.71 14.46 -41.86
CA GLN A 1001 -10.00 13.74 -40.79
C GLN A 1001 -10.01 14.46 -39.43
N ILE A 1002 -9.87 15.79 -39.40
CA ILE A 1002 -9.95 16.56 -38.15
C ILE A 1002 -11.35 16.43 -37.53
N GLN A 1003 -12.41 16.49 -38.33
CA GLN A 1003 -13.80 16.34 -37.83
C GLN A 1003 -14.09 14.93 -37.31
N GLU A 1004 -13.52 13.89 -37.91
CA GLU A 1004 -13.64 12.51 -37.43
C GLU A 1004 -12.92 12.34 -36.07
N MET A 1005 -11.71 12.88 -35.94
CA MET A 1005 -10.94 12.87 -34.69
C MET A 1005 -11.61 13.69 -33.57
N GLU A 1006 -12.23 14.83 -33.89
CA GLU A 1006 -13.03 15.61 -32.93
C GLU A 1006 -14.24 14.80 -32.41
N ALA A 1007 -14.91 14.03 -33.28
CA ALA A 1007 -16.03 13.17 -32.90
C ALA A 1007 -15.59 11.96 -32.04
N GLU A 1008 -14.41 11.39 -32.27
CA GLU A 1008 -13.83 10.38 -31.37
C GLU A 1008 -13.45 10.98 -30.02
N LEU A 1009 -12.86 12.17 -29.98
CA LEU A 1009 -12.52 12.86 -28.74
C LEU A 1009 -13.76 13.10 -27.85
N GLU A 1010 -14.88 13.47 -28.47
CA GLU A 1010 -16.16 13.66 -27.79
C GLU A 1010 -16.77 12.34 -27.27
N ARG A 1011 -16.54 11.21 -27.95
CA ARG A 1011 -16.89 9.87 -27.44
C ARG A 1011 -16.04 9.49 -26.24
N PHE A 1012 -14.73 9.71 -26.28
CA PHE A 1012 -13.85 9.46 -25.13
C PHE A 1012 -14.19 10.34 -23.93
N HIS A 1013 -14.56 11.62 -24.13
CA HIS A 1013 -15.04 12.47 -23.04
C HIS A 1013 -16.32 11.91 -22.37
N LYS A 1014 -17.28 11.41 -23.16
CA LYS A 1014 -18.50 10.77 -22.63
C LYS A 1014 -18.20 9.47 -21.88
N GLN A 1015 -17.23 8.67 -22.33
CA GLN A 1015 -16.79 7.46 -21.62
C GLN A 1015 -16.05 7.79 -20.31
N ASN A 1016 -15.14 8.76 -20.32
CA ASN A 1016 -14.43 9.21 -19.11
C ASN A 1016 -15.41 9.75 -18.07
N MET A 1017 -16.38 10.57 -18.46
CA MET A 1017 -17.42 11.07 -17.55
C MET A 1017 -18.26 9.93 -16.94
N GLN A 1018 -18.54 8.86 -17.70
CA GLN A 1018 -19.22 7.68 -17.16
C GLN A 1018 -18.33 6.88 -16.20
N LEU A 1019 -17.03 6.77 -16.48
CA LEU A 1019 -16.06 6.11 -15.60
C LEU A 1019 -15.86 6.89 -14.29
N GLU A 1020 -15.80 8.22 -14.34
CA GLU A 1020 -15.78 9.09 -13.15
C GLU A 1020 -17.01 8.85 -12.27
N LEU A 1021 -18.21 8.82 -12.86
CA LEU A 1021 -19.45 8.51 -12.13
C LEU A 1021 -19.38 7.12 -11.47
N ASN A 1022 -18.98 6.09 -12.21
CA ASN A 1022 -18.82 4.73 -11.69
C ASN A 1022 -17.79 4.67 -10.54
N ILE A 1023 -16.67 5.39 -10.66
CA ILE A 1023 -15.64 5.52 -9.62
C ILE A 1023 -16.24 6.18 -8.37
N THR A 1024 -17.02 7.26 -8.51
CA THR A 1024 -17.67 7.90 -7.35
C THR A 1024 -18.69 6.99 -6.66
N GLU A 1025 -19.43 6.15 -7.40
CA GLU A 1025 -20.35 5.17 -6.82
C GLU A 1025 -19.60 4.06 -6.05
N LEU A 1026 -18.49 3.56 -6.61
CA LEU A 1026 -17.62 2.58 -5.94
C LEU A 1026 -16.98 3.15 -4.67
N TRP A 1027 -16.54 4.42 -4.69
CA TRP A 1027 -16.05 5.10 -3.49
C TRP A 1027 -17.12 5.28 -2.40
N GLN A 1028 -18.39 5.48 -2.78
CA GLN A 1028 -19.49 5.54 -1.82
C GLN A 1028 -19.76 4.16 -1.19
N LYS A 1029 -19.79 3.09 -2.00
CA LYS A 1029 -19.93 1.72 -1.50
C LYS A 1029 -18.77 1.31 -0.60
N LEU A 1030 -17.53 1.64 -0.96
CA LEU A 1030 -16.34 1.37 -0.14
C LEU A 1030 -16.37 2.10 1.22
N ARG A 1031 -16.92 3.33 1.27
CA ARG A 1031 -17.11 4.04 2.55
C ARG A 1031 -18.23 3.44 3.40
N ALA A 1032 -19.30 2.92 2.80
CA ALA A 1032 -20.36 2.23 3.52
C ALA A 1032 -19.83 0.93 4.16
N THR A 1033 -19.15 0.09 3.39
CA THR A 1033 -18.58 -1.18 3.90
C THR A 1033 -17.47 -0.97 4.92
N ASP A 1034 -16.62 0.06 4.78
CA ASP A 1034 -15.63 0.44 5.80
C ASP A 1034 -16.30 0.98 7.09
N GLN A 1035 -17.47 1.62 7.00
CA GLN A 1035 -18.25 1.99 8.19
C GLN A 1035 -18.92 0.78 8.87
N GLU A 1036 -19.45 -0.17 8.11
CA GLU A 1036 -20.00 -1.43 8.62
C GLU A 1036 -18.91 -2.27 9.30
N MET A 1037 -17.76 -2.47 8.64
CA MET A 1037 -16.58 -3.13 9.20
C MET A 1037 -16.10 -2.47 10.52
N ARG A 1038 -16.21 -1.15 10.65
CA ARG A 1038 -15.90 -0.44 11.90
C ARG A 1038 -16.95 -0.65 12.99
N LYS A 1039 -18.24 -0.76 12.64
CA LYS A 1039 -19.30 -1.12 13.59
C LYS A 1039 -19.13 -2.55 14.09
N GLU A 1040 -18.87 -3.51 13.22
CA GLU A 1040 -18.65 -4.91 13.62
C GLU A 1040 -17.38 -5.09 14.46
N ARG A 1041 -16.26 -4.47 14.07
CA ARG A 1041 -15.05 -4.43 14.91
C ARG A 1041 -15.25 -3.74 16.27
N GLN A 1042 -16.25 -2.87 16.40
CA GLN A 1042 -16.60 -2.27 17.68
C GLN A 1042 -17.47 -3.22 18.53
N LYS A 1043 -18.46 -3.89 17.93
CA LYS A 1043 -19.23 -4.96 18.60
C LYS A 1043 -18.33 -6.10 19.09
N GLU A 1044 -17.38 -6.54 18.26
CA GLU A 1044 -16.38 -7.56 18.61
C GLU A 1044 -15.57 -7.15 19.85
N ARG A 1045 -15.10 -5.89 19.92
CA ARG A 1045 -14.39 -5.35 21.09
C ARG A 1045 -15.26 -5.25 22.34
N ASP A 1046 -16.52 -4.88 22.18
CA ASP A 1046 -17.45 -4.73 23.31
C ASP A 1046 -17.88 -6.10 23.85
N LEU A 1047 -18.04 -7.10 22.98
CA LEU A 1047 -18.20 -8.52 23.35
C LEU A 1047 -16.94 -9.10 23.99
N GLU A 1048 -15.75 -8.86 23.43
CA GLU A 1048 -14.49 -9.22 24.08
C GLU A 1048 -14.38 -8.61 25.48
N ALA A 1049 -14.77 -7.34 25.65
CA ALA A 1049 -14.76 -6.67 26.93
C ALA A 1049 -15.77 -7.29 27.92
N LEU A 1050 -16.95 -7.72 27.44
CA LEU A 1050 -17.95 -8.44 28.23
C LEU A 1050 -17.42 -9.82 28.66
N VAL A 1051 -16.84 -10.60 27.74
CA VAL A 1051 -16.22 -11.90 28.01
C VAL A 1051 -15.02 -11.77 28.96
N LYS A 1052 -14.17 -10.76 28.79
CA LYS A 1052 -13.05 -10.45 29.71
C LYS A 1052 -13.58 -10.11 31.11
N ARG A 1053 -14.65 -9.32 31.24
CA ARG A 1053 -15.31 -9.00 32.52
C ARG A 1053 -15.91 -10.26 33.17
N PHE A 1054 -16.67 -11.06 32.42
CA PHE A 1054 -17.26 -12.31 32.90
C PHE A 1054 -16.17 -13.29 33.36
N LYS A 1055 -15.07 -13.44 32.59
CA LYS A 1055 -13.93 -14.28 32.96
C LYS A 1055 -13.22 -13.80 34.23
N THR A 1056 -13.09 -12.49 34.46
CA THR A 1056 -12.56 -11.96 35.73
C THR A 1056 -13.52 -12.17 36.91
N ASP A 1057 -14.82 -11.94 36.73
CA ASP A 1057 -15.82 -12.17 37.78
C ASP A 1057 -15.92 -13.67 38.13
N LEU A 1058 -15.83 -14.56 37.14
CA LEU A 1058 -15.76 -16.01 37.31
C LEU A 1058 -14.47 -16.43 38.04
N HIS A 1059 -13.31 -15.89 37.66
CA HIS A 1059 -12.04 -16.17 38.34
C HIS A 1059 -12.06 -15.70 39.81
N ASN A 1060 -12.68 -14.56 40.09
CA ASN A 1060 -12.93 -14.09 41.45
C ASN A 1060 -13.86 -15.04 42.23
N CYS A 1061 -14.81 -15.72 41.57
CA CYS A 1061 -15.67 -16.72 42.21
C CYS A 1061 -14.93 -18.03 42.48
N VAL A 1062 -14.05 -18.48 41.58
CA VAL A 1062 -13.18 -19.66 41.75
C VAL A 1062 -12.28 -19.55 43.00
N ALA A 1063 -11.95 -18.35 43.46
CA ALA A 1063 -11.23 -18.16 44.73
C ALA A 1063 -11.97 -18.70 45.97
N TYR A 1064 -13.31 -18.83 45.92
CA TYR A 1064 -14.13 -19.33 47.03
C TYR A 1064 -14.46 -20.82 46.93
N ILE A 1065 -13.76 -21.61 46.10
CA ILE A 1065 -14.08 -23.04 45.87
C ILE A 1065 -14.03 -23.90 47.13
N GLN A 1066 -13.30 -23.48 48.16
CA GLN A 1066 -13.20 -24.16 49.46
C GLN A 1066 -14.35 -23.82 50.43
N GLU A 1067 -15.22 -22.86 50.08
CA GLU A 1067 -16.36 -22.40 50.91
C GLU A 1067 -17.70 -22.53 50.15
N PRO A 1068 -18.36 -23.71 50.19
CA PRO A 1068 -19.51 -24.02 49.32
C PRO A 1068 -20.70 -23.04 49.42
N HIS A 1069 -20.95 -22.49 50.62
CA HIS A 1069 -22.03 -21.54 50.84
C HIS A 1069 -21.75 -20.17 50.21
N LEU A 1070 -20.52 -19.66 50.33
CA LEU A 1070 -20.12 -18.38 49.75
C LEU A 1070 -20.04 -18.45 48.23
N LEU A 1071 -19.51 -19.55 47.70
CA LEU A 1071 -19.46 -19.83 46.25
C LEU A 1071 -20.86 -19.81 45.63
N LYS A 1072 -21.83 -20.49 46.24
CA LYS A 1072 -23.23 -20.53 45.78
C LYS A 1072 -23.86 -19.14 45.71
N GLU A 1073 -23.58 -18.27 46.68
CA GLU A 1073 -24.05 -16.90 46.69
C GLU A 1073 -23.40 -16.03 45.60
N LYS A 1074 -22.09 -16.18 45.37
CA LYS A 1074 -21.39 -15.46 44.30
C LYS A 1074 -21.81 -15.91 42.90
N ILE A 1075 -22.06 -17.20 42.69
CA ILE A 1075 -22.59 -17.72 41.41
C ILE A 1075 -24.01 -17.20 41.15
N ARG A 1076 -24.87 -17.14 42.18
CA ARG A 1076 -26.20 -16.49 42.06
C ARG A 1076 -26.10 -15.01 41.67
N GLY A 1077 -25.15 -14.27 42.26
CA GLY A 1077 -24.89 -12.87 41.90
C GLY A 1077 -24.34 -12.69 40.48
N LEU A 1078 -23.62 -13.68 39.94
CA LEU A 1078 -23.25 -13.74 38.52
C LEU A 1078 -24.48 -13.94 37.63
N PHE A 1079 -25.35 -14.89 37.98
CA PHE A 1079 -26.57 -15.18 37.22
C PHE A 1079 -27.50 -13.96 37.12
N GLU A 1080 -27.80 -13.30 38.25
CA GLU A 1080 -28.64 -12.09 38.30
C GLU A 1080 -28.05 -10.88 37.55
N LYS A 1081 -26.72 -10.83 37.39
CA LYS A 1081 -26.01 -9.72 36.73
C LYS A 1081 -25.94 -9.85 35.21
N TYR A 1082 -26.02 -11.08 34.67
CA TYR A 1082 -25.84 -11.37 33.25
C TYR A 1082 -27.08 -11.96 32.57
N VAL A 1083 -28.13 -12.33 33.31
CA VAL A 1083 -29.40 -12.86 32.76
C VAL A 1083 -30.58 -12.05 33.31
N GLN A 1084 -31.29 -11.32 32.45
CA GLN A 1084 -32.52 -10.59 32.79
C GLN A 1084 -33.77 -11.25 32.18
N ARG A 1085 -34.96 -10.74 32.51
CA ARG A 1085 -36.11 -11.56 32.90
C ARG A 1085 -37.40 -11.24 32.11
N ALA A 1086 -37.33 -11.18 30.78
CA ALA A 1086 -38.37 -10.57 29.94
C ALA A 1086 -39.37 -11.56 29.27
N ASP A 1087 -38.96 -12.79 28.95
CA ASP A 1087 -39.56 -13.58 27.86
C ASP A 1087 -40.81 -14.41 28.26
N MET A 1088 -41.75 -13.84 29.03
CA MET A 1088 -42.90 -14.58 29.58
C MET A 1088 -44.30 -14.02 29.25
N VAL A 1089 -44.44 -13.04 28.33
CA VAL A 1089 -45.71 -12.29 28.18
C VAL A 1089 -46.38 -12.36 26.78
N GLU A 1090 -45.67 -12.59 25.68
CA GLU A 1090 -46.19 -12.27 24.32
C GLU A 1090 -46.86 -13.41 23.52
N VAL A 1091 -47.58 -14.33 24.17
CA VAL A 1091 -48.28 -15.44 23.48
C VAL A 1091 -49.65 -15.03 22.89
N ALA A 1092 -50.15 -13.83 23.17
CA ALA A 1092 -51.55 -13.44 22.87
C ALA A 1092 -51.77 -12.56 21.62
N GLY A 1093 -50.72 -12.02 20.99
CA GLY A 1093 -50.86 -10.98 19.94
C GLY A 1093 -50.93 -11.46 18.49
N LEU A 1094 -50.33 -12.60 18.15
CA LEU A 1094 -49.90 -12.93 16.78
C LEU A 1094 -50.98 -13.01 15.67
N ASN A 1095 -52.27 -13.14 16.01
CA ASN A 1095 -53.31 -13.46 15.03
C ASN A 1095 -53.90 -12.26 14.26
N THR A 1096 -53.68 -11.02 14.70
CA THR A 1096 -54.21 -9.82 13.99
C THR A 1096 -53.26 -9.24 12.95
N ASP A 1097 -51.94 -9.33 13.16
CA ASP A 1097 -50.97 -8.69 12.28
C ASP A 1097 -50.68 -9.52 11.02
N LEU A 1098 -50.73 -10.84 11.14
CA LEU A 1098 -50.60 -11.81 10.04
C LEU A 1098 -51.61 -11.56 8.89
N GLN A 1099 -52.81 -11.04 9.21
CA GLN A 1099 -53.81 -10.64 8.19
C GLN A 1099 -53.48 -9.30 7.51
N GLN A 1100 -52.89 -8.34 8.21
CA GLN A 1100 -52.52 -7.05 7.63
C GLN A 1100 -51.26 -7.15 6.76
N GLU A 1101 -50.32 -7.99 7.15
CA GLU A 1101 -49.07 -8.22 6.45
C GLU A 1101 -49.31 -8.89 5.08
N TYR A 1102 -50.22 -9.88 5.02
CA TYR A 1102 -50.66 -10.50 3.77
C TYR A 1102 -51.27 -9.48 2.77
N ALA A 1103 -52.01 -8.48 3.28
CA ALA A 1103 -52.57 -7.43 2.44
C ALA A 1103 -51.49 -6.49 1.88
N ARG A 1104 -50.47 -6.14 2.68
CA ARG A 1104 -49.33 -5.30 2.24
C ARG A 1104 -48.45 -6.01 1.22
N GLN A 1105 -48.13 -7.28 1.42
CA GLN A 1105 -47.31 -8.06 0.47
C GLN A 1105 -47.96 -8.14 -0.91
N ARG A 1106 -49.28 -8.38 -0.96
CA ARG A 1106 -50.04 -8.36 -2.22
C ARG A 1106 -49.93 -7.02 -2.96
N GLU A 1107 -50.13 -5.91 -2.25
CA GLU A 1107 -50.11 -4.58 -2.85
C GLU A 1107 -48.69 -4.17 -3.33
N HIS A 1108 -47.65 -4.62 -2.64
CA HIS A 1108 -46.25 -4.45 -3.06
C HIS A 1108 -45.95 -5.20 -4.37
N LEU A 1109 -46.39 -6.45 -4.47
CA LEU A 1109 -46.17 -7.29 -5.66
C LEU A 1109 -46.95 -6.78 -6.88
N GLU A 1110 -48.18 -6.27 -6.70
CA GLU A 1110 -48.96 -5.62 -7.76
C GLU A 1110 -48.24 -4.37 -8.33
N ARG A 1111 -47.59 -3.55 -7.47
CA ARG A 1111 -46.77 -2.41 -7.91
C ARG A 1111 -45.51 -2.83 -8.67
N ASN A 1112 -44.81 -3.88 -8.22
CA ASN A 1112 -43.60 -4.39 -8.89
C ASN A 1112 -43.92 -4.99 -10.27
N LEU A 1113 -45.07 -5.64 -10.43
CA LEU A 1113 -45.51 -6.16 -11.72
C LEU A 1113 -45.83 -5.01 -12.71
N ALA A 1114 -46.37 -3.90 -12.22
CA ALA A 1114 -46.61 -2.70 -13.02
C ALA A 1114 -45.31 -2.00 -13.48
N THR A 1115 -44.28 -1.94 -12.63
CA THR A 1115 -42.96 -1.38 -13.02
C THR A 1115 -42.21 -2.29 -13.98
N LEU A 1116 -42.28 -3.61 -13.80
CA LEU A 1116 -41.72 -4.59 -14.74
C LEU A 1116 -42.39 -4.49 -16.13
N LYS A 1117 -43.72 -4.38 -16.22
CA LYS A 1117 -44.42 -4.14 -17.49
C LYS A 1117 -43.95 -2.85 -18.19
N LYS A 1118 -43.70 -1.78 -17.44
CA LYS A 1118 -43.14 -0.53 -17.99
C LYS A 1118 -41.70 -0.68 -18.51
N LYS A 1119 -40.85 -1.49 -17.86
CA LYS A 1119 -39.50 -1.79 -18.35
C LYS A 1119 -39.53 -2.55 -19.68
N VAL A 1120 -40.30 -3.64 -19.76
CA VAL A 1120 -40.41 -4.48 -20.97
C VAL A 1120 -40.90 -3.69 -22.18
N VAL A 1121 -41.88 -2.80 -22.02
CA VAL A 1121 -42.34 -1.91 -23.11
C VAL A 1121 -41.21 -0.99 -23.59
N LYS A 1122 -40.46 -0.40 -22.66
CA LYS A 1122 -39.36 0.52 -22.97
C LYS A 1122 -38.16 -0.16 -23.64
N GLU A 1123 -37.85 -1.40 -23.25
CA GLU A 1123 -36.83 -2.24 -23.90
C GLU A 1123 -37.27 -2.65 -25.31
N GLY A 1124 -38.56 -2.95 -25.52
CA GLY A 1124 -39.13 -3.19 -26.84
C GLY A 1124 -39.05 -1.98 -27.77
N GLU A 1125 -39.27 -0.76 -27.25
CA GLU A 1125 -39.09 0.48 -28.01
C GLU A 1125 -37.62 0.72 -28.39
N LEU A 1126 -36.68 0.50 -27.44
CA LEU A 1126 -35.24 0.60 -27.69
C LEU A 1126 -34.77 -0.38 -28.78
N HIS A 1127 -35.09 -1.67 -28.65
CA HIS A 1127 -34.76 -2.68 -29.67
C HIS A 1127 -35.35 -2.33 -31.04
N ARG A 1128 -36.56 -1.76 -31.10
CA ARG A 1128 -37.16 -1.29 -32.35
C ARG A 1128 -36.38 -0.11 -32.94
N THR A 1129 -35.88 0.83 -32.13
CA THR A 1129 -35.03 1.93 -32.63
C THR A 1129 -33.66 1.45 -33.11
N ASP A 1130 -33.04 0.51 -32.41
CA ASP A 1130 -31.76 -0.09 -32.82
C ASP A 1130 -31.91 -0.89 -34.13
N TYR A 1131 -32.99 -1.66 -34.28
CA TYR A 1131 -33.28 -2.40 -35.51
C TYR A 1131 -33.46 -1.47 -36.72
N VAL A 1132 -34.12 -0.32 -36.54
CA VAL A 1132 -34.26 0.70 -37.60
C VAL A 1132 -32.91 1.35 -37.94
N ARG A 1133 -32.05 1.63 -36.96
CA ARG A 1133 -30.69 2.15 -37.20
C ARG A 1133 -29.85 1.16 -38.01
N ILE A 1134 -29.79 -0.10 -37.57
CA ILE A 1134 -29.05 -1.17 -38.27
C ILE A 1134 -29.60 -1.37 -39.69
N MET A 1135 -30.93 -1.25 -39.90
CA MET A 1135 -31.51 -1.32 -41.24
C MET A 1135 -31.09 -0.15 -42.13
N GLN A 1136 -30.97 1.06 -41.59
CA GLN A 1136 -30.49 2.24 -42.34
C GLN A 1136 -29.00 2.14 -42.68
N GLU A 1137 -28.16 1.70 -41.74
CA GLU A 1137 -26.73 1.45 -41.96
C GLU A 1137 -26.52 0.39 -43.06
N ASN A 1138 -27.23 -0.73 -42.99
CA ASN A 1138 -27.19 -1.77 -44.03
C ASN A 1138 -27.64 -1.25 -45.41
N VAL A 1139 -28.65 -0.38 -45.47
CA VAL A 1139 -29.07 0.26 -46.74
C VAL A 1139 -28.00 1.22 -47.28
N SER A 1140 -27.25 1.92 -46.41
CA SER A 1140 -26.13 2.77 -46.82
C SER A 1140 -24.98 1.94 -47.38
N LEU A 1141 -24.55 0.90 -46.65
CA LEU A 1141 -23.50 -0.03 -47.08
C LEU A 1141 -23.85 -0.72 -48.41
N ILE A 1142 -25.11 -1.08 -48.63
CA ILE A 1142 -25.56 -1.65 -49.91
C ILE A 1142 -25.47 -0.62 -51.05
N LYS A 1143 -25.72 0.67 -50.82
CA LYS A 1143 -25.51 1.71 -51.85
C LYS A 1143 -24.04 1.86 -52.19
N GLU A 1144 -23.19 1.96 -51.17
CA GLU A 1144 -21.75 2.13 -51.28
C GLU A 1144 -21.09 0.95 -52.02
N ILE A 1145 -21.44 -0.28 -51.66
CA ILE A 1145 -21.04 -1.51 -52.39
C ILE A 1145 -21.49 -1.46 -53.87
N ASN A 1146 -22.65 -0.90 -54.18
CA ASN A 1146 -23.15 -0.78 -55.56
C ASN A 1146 -22.56 0.42 -56.34
N GLU A 1147 -21.94 1.38 -55.66
CA GLU A 1147 -21.12 2.43 -56.27
C GLU A 1147 -19.71 1.93 -56.54
N LEU A 1148 -19.06 1.29 -55.55
CA LEU A 1148 -17.79 0.61 -55.71
C LEU A 1148 -17.83 -0.45 -56.83
N ARG A 1149 -18.93 -1.22 -56.96
CA ARG A 1149 -19.13 -2.15 -58.10
C ARG A 1149 -19.26 -1.45 -59.46
N ARG A 1150 -19.80 -0.24 -59.51
CA ARG A 1150 -19.89 0.58 -60.74
C ARG A 1150 -18.53 1.16 -61.10
N GLU A 1151 -17.79 1.70 -60.13
CA GLU A 1151 -16.43 2.20 -60.32
C GLU A 1151 -15.49 1.09 -60.76
N LEU A 1152 -15.50 -0.07 -60.09
CA LEU A 1152 -14.66 -1.22 -60.44
C LEU A 1152 -14.94 -1.69 -61.88
N LYS A 1153 -16.20 -1.68 -62.32
CA LYS A 1153 -16.60 -1.95 -63.71
C LYS A 1153 -16.08 -0.87 -64.68
N PHE A 1154 -16.11 0.40 -64.30
CA PHE A 1154 -15.60 1.51 -65.10
C PHE A 1154 -14.07 1.43 -65.26
N THR A 1155 -13.32 1.21 -64.17
CA THR A 1155 -11.86 0.98 -64.22
C THR A 1155 -11.50 -0.27 -65.02
N ARG A 1156 -12.28 -1.36 -64.95
CA ARG A 1156 -12.05 -2.53 -65.81
C ARG A 1156 -12.29 -2.24 -67.29
N SER A 1157 -13.25 -1.38 -67.63
CA SER A 1157 -13.40 -0.89 -69.01
C SER A 1157 -12.18 -0.07 -69.44
N GLN A 1158 -11.73 0.88 -68.61
CA GLN A 1158 -10.55 1.69 -68.92
C GLN A 1158 -9.27 0.85 -69.07
N VAL A 1159 -9.06 -0.17 -68.23
CA VAL A 1159 -7.94 -1.11 -68.38
C VAL A 1159 -8.05 -1.88 -69.70
N TYR A 1160 -9.23 -2.40 -70.05
CA TYR A 1160 -9.44 -3.10 -71.32
C TYR A 1160 -9.24 -2.17 -72.53
N ASP A 1161 -9.69 -0.92 -72.47
CA ASP A 1161 -9.51 0.07 -73.53
C ASP A 1161 -8.03 0.51 -73.66
N LEU A 1162 -7.28 0.58 -72.55
CA LEU A 1162 -5.82 0.84 -72.54
C LEU A 1162 -5.04 -0.37 -73.10
N GLU A 1163 -5.39 -1.59 -72.71
CA GLU A 1163 -4.81 -2.84 -73.24
C GLU A 1163 -5.13 -3.01 -74.74
N ALA A 1164 -6.31 -2.59 -75.19
CA ALA A 1164 -6.68 -2.59 -76.60
C ALA A 1164 -5.93 -1.53 -77.42
N ALA A 1165 -5.56 -0.39 -76.82
CA ALA A 1165 -4.84 0.71 -77.46
C ALA A 1165 -3.31 0.47 -77.63
N LEU A 1166 -2.70 -0.41 -76.83
CA LEU A 1166 -1.23 -0.56 -76.71
C LEU A 1166 -0.61 -1.71 -77.55
N LYS A 1167 -1.17 -2.04 -78.72
CA LYS A 1167 -0.72 -3.19 -79.55
C LYS A 1167 0.64 -3.04 -80.25
N LEU A 1168 1.74 -3.26 -79.53
CA LEU A 1168 3.10 -3.57 -80.02
C LEU A 1168 3.84 -4.44 -78.97
N SER A 1169 4.67 -5.46 -79.21
CA SER A 1169 4.84 -6.48 -80.24
C SER A 1169 6.10 -7.30 -79.89
N LYS A 1170 5.98 -8.62 -79.66
CA LYS A 1170 6.98 -9.71 -79.93
C LYS A 1170 8.50 -9.58 -79.57
N LYS A 1171 8.97 -10.65 -78.89
CA LYS A 1171 10.23 -11.45 -79.11
C LYS A 1171 11.60 -10.95 -78.59
N THR A 1172 12.11 -11.68 -77.58
CA THR A 1172 13.49 -12.27 -77.39
C THR A 1172 13.45 -13.05 -76.05
N GLN A 1173 14.03 -14.23 -75.75
CA GLN A 1173 14.89 -15.24 -76.41
C GLN A 1173 16.36 -14.87 -76.75
N PRO A 1174 17.35 -15.79 -76.64
CA PRO A 1174 17.31 -17.18 -76.11
C PRO A 1174 18.46 -17.56 -75.12
N GLN A 1175 18.56 -18.87 -74.85
CA GLN A 1175 19.44 -19.63 -73.93
C GLN A 1175 20.95 -19.55 -74.16
N GLU A 1176 21.73 -19.87 -73.11
CA GLU A 1176 22.80 -20.90 -72.96
C GLU A 1176 23.35 -20.78 -71.49
N VAL A 1177 23.91 -21.74 -70.73
CA VAL A 1177 24.88 -22.85 -70.95
C VAL A 1177 24.77 -23.93 -69.81
N SER A 1178 24.98 -25.23 -70.13
CA SER A 1178 25.48 -26.45 -69.39
C SER A 1178 25.19 -26.73 -67.87
N GLU A 1179 25.23 -27.96 -67.29
CA GLU A 1179 25.66 -29.35 -67.64
C GLU A 1179 24.60 -30.38 -67.13
N THR A 1180 24.10 -31.38 -67.90
CA THR A 1180 24.46 -32.83 -67.96
C THR A 1180 24.55 -33.59 -66.59
N VAL A 1181 24.10 -34.86 -66.39
CA VAL A 1181 24.16 -36.10 -67.20
C VAL A 1181 23.00 -37.13 -66.93
N SER A 1182 22.54 -37.80 -68.01
CA SER A 1182 21.90 -39.15 -68.19
C SER A 1182 20.56 -39.62 -67.54
N SER A 1183 19.63 -40.05 -68.44
CA SER A 1183 18.78 -41.28 -68.45
C SER A 1183 18.01 -41.75 -67.20
N ARG A 1184 16.77 -42.27 -67.27
CA ARG A 1184 16.14 -43.08 -68.34
C ARG A 1184 14.60 -43.08 -68.22
N ASP A 1185 13.94 -43.30 -69.36
CA ASP A 1185 12.57 -43.79 -69.59
C ASP A 1185 11.30 -42.99 -69.14
N MET A 1186 10.33 -43.06 -70.05
CA MET A 1186 8.98 -42.47 -70.11
C MET A 1186 7.91 -43.43 -69.55
N PRO A 1187 6.61 -43.07 -69.49
CA PRO A 1187 6.01 -41.75 -69.22
C PRO A 1187 4.89 -41.81 -68.15
N THR A 1188 4.56 -40.68 -67.51
CA THR A 1188 3.20 -40.34 -67.04
C THR A 1188 3.15 -38.90 -66.55
N ALA A 1189 1.93 -38.36 -66.34
CA ALA A 1189 1.64 -36.98 -65.91
C ALA A 1189 1.92 -35.89 -66.98
N THR A 1190 1.31 -34.70 -66.96
CA THR A 1190 0.54 -34.03 -65.90
C THR A 1190 -0.44 -32.98 -66.49
N ALA A 1191 -1.44 -32.56 -65.69
CA ALA A 1191 -1.99 -31.19 -65.61
C ALA A 1191 -2.78 -30.62 -66.82
N THR A 1192 -3.85 -29.83 -66.67
CA THR A 1192 -4.60 -29.35 -65.48
C THR A 1192 -5.99 -28.87 -65.93
N MET A 1193 -7.05 -29.12 -65.16
CA MET A 1193 -8.39 -28.55 -65.40
C MET A 1193 -9.01 -27.89 -64.15
N ARG A 1194 -9.91 -26.95 -64.43
CA ARG A 1194 -10.70 -26.11 -63.51
C ARG A 1194 -11.55 -26.91 -62.51
N LEU A 1195 -11.48 -26.55 -61.23
CA LEU A 1195 -12.46 -26.73 -60.11
C LEU A 1195 -12.07 -25.68 -59.02
N ASN A 1196 -12.88 -25.14 -58.11
CA ASN A 1196 -14.34 -25.17 -57.89
C ASN A 1196 -14.76 -23.96 -57.00
N GLU A 1197 -15.24 -22.84 -57.56
CA GLU A 1197 -15.67 -21.66 -56.75
C GLU A 1197 -16.97 -21.90 -55.93
N GLN A 1198 -17.73 -22.95 -56.23
CA GLN A 1198 -18.97 -23.28 -55.51
C GLN A 1198 -18.75 -24.09 -54.22
N GLU A 1199 -17.61 -24.77 -54.05
CA GLU A 1199 -17.36 -25.55 -52.82
C GLU A 1199 -16.84 -24.70 -51.66
N GLU A 1200 -16.08 -23.64 -51.93
CA GLU A 1200 -15.59 -22.73 -50.87
C GLU A 1200 -16.72 -21.91 -50.26
N THR A 1201 -17.65 -21.40 -51.08
CA THR A 1201 -18.82 -20.65 -50.60
C THR A 1201 -19.78 -21.52 -49.79
N GLY A 1202 -19.91 -22.81 -50.13
CA GLY A 1202 -20.67 -23.79 -49.32
C GLY A 1202 -20.05 -24.02 -47.93
N ARG A 1203 -18.74 -24.26 -47.86
CA ARG A 1203 -18.02 -24.54 -46.59
C ARG A 1203 -18.04 -23.35 -45.62
N ILE A 1204 -18.00 -22.11 -46.14
CA ILE A 1204 -18.09 -20.90 -45.29
C ILE A 1204 -19.48 -20.78 -44.65
N ILE A 1205 -20.56 -21.06 -45.39
CA ILE A 1205 -21.94 -21.02 -44.87
C ILE A 1205 -22.19 -22.17 -43.88
N GLU A 1206 -21.57 -23.33 -44.08
CA GLU A 1206 -21.68 -24.47 -43.17
C GLU A 1206 -20.93 -24.25 -41.86
N MET A 1207 -19.71 -23.70 -41.90
CA MET A 1207 -18.99 -23.27 -40.68
C MET A 1207 -19.77 -22.21 -39.89
N GLN A 1208 -20.34 -21.20 -40.55
CA GLN A 1208 -21.13 -20.16 -39.87
C GLN A 1208 -22.40 -20.75 -39.20
N ARG A 1209 -23.02 -21.78 -39.78
CA ARG A 1209 -24.17 -22.47 -39.17
C ARG A 1209 -23.78 -23.34 -37.97
N LEU A 1210 -22.58 -23.89 -37.97
CA LEU A 1210 -22.07 -24.72 -36.87
C LEU A 1210 -21.64 -23.84 -35.68
N GLU A 1211 -21.02 -22.69 -35.96
CA GLU A 1211 -20.63 -21.72 -34.91
C GLU A 1211 -21.86 -21.04 -34.26
N ILE A 1212 -22.89 -20.69 -35.03
CA ILE A 1212 -24.17 -20.17 -34.48
C ILE A 1212 -24.89 -21.22 -33.62
N ARG A 1213 -24.69 -22.51 -33.87
CA ARG A 1213 -25.24 -23.59 -33.03
C ARG A 1213 -24.42 -23.74 -31.75
N ARG A 1214 -23.09 -23.78 -31.87
CA ARG A 1214 -22.14 -23.84 -30.74
C ARG A 1214 -22.32 -22.67 -29.76
N LEU A 1215 -22.54 -21.46 -30.28
CA LEU A 1215 -22.82 -20.26 -29.46
C LEU A 1215 -24.19 -20.31 -28.76
N ARG A 1216 -25.18 -21.04 -29.31
CA ARG A 1216 -26.46 -21.29 -28.61
C ARG A 1216 -26.30 -22.32 -27.49
N ASP A 1217 -25.56 -23.40 -27.76
CA ASP A 1217 -25.32 -24.45 -26.78
C ASP A 1217 -24.45 -23.92 -25.61
N GLN A 1218 -23.47 -23.03 -25.87
CA GLN A 1218 -22.68 -22.35 -24.84
C GLN A 1218 -23.48 -21.36 -23.98
N ILE A 1219 -24.48 -20.68 -24.54
CA ILE A 1219 -25.42 -19.86 -23.75
C ILE A 1219 -26.24 -20.76 -22.82
N GLN A 1220 -26.60 -21.96 -23.26
CA GLN A 1220 -27.39 -22.92 -22.49
C GLN A 1220 -26.57 -23.65 -21.40
N GLU A 1221 -25.26 -23.84 -21.59
CA GLU A 1221 -24.36 -24.32 -20.52
C GLU A 1221 -24.02 -23.23 -19.49
N GLN A 1222 -23.89 -21.96 -19.89
CA GLN A 1222 -23.65 -20.86 -18.95
C GLN A 1222 -24.84 -20.54 -18.03
N GLU A 1223 -26.04 -21.06 -18.34
CA GLU A 1223 -27.20 -21.02 -17.43
C GLU A 1223 -27.18 -22.17 -16.38
N GLN A 1224 -26.22 -23.10 -16.41
CA GLN A 1224 -26.13 -24.25 -15.50
C GLN A 1224 -24.70 -24.49 -14.93
N VAL A 1225 -24.29 -23.75 -13.89
CA VAL A 1225 -23.44 -24.15 -12.73
C VAL A 1225 -23.08 -22.89 -11.91
N PRO A 1226 -23.03 -22.94 -10.56
CA PRO A 1226 -23.26 -21.74 -9.74
C PRO A 1226 -21.98 -20.94 -9.39
N GLY A 1227 -22.07 -19.61 -9.31
CA GLY A 1227 -20.91 -18.80 -8.93
C GLY A 1227 -21.02 -17.28 -8.74
N PHE A 1228 -22.12 -16.60 -9.05
CA PHE A 1228 -22.43 -15.24 -8.55
C PHE A 1228 -23.94 -14.97 -8.67
N HIS A 1229 -24.60 -14.51 -7.60
CA HIS A 1229 -26.06 -14.39 -7.57
C HIS A 1229 -26.58 -13.16 -8.33
N THR A 1230 -27.58 -13.40 -9.17
CA THR A 1230 -28.40 -12.37 -9.83
C THR A 1230 -29.46 -11.80 -8.89
N ILE A 1231 -29.74 -10.50 -9.01
CA ILE A 1231 -30.96 -9.87 -8.45
C ILE A 1231 -31.84 -9.37 -9.59
N ALA A 1232 -32.89 -10.13 -9.91
CA ALA A 1232 -34.24 -9.66 -10.25
C ALA A 1232 -35.12 -10.84 -10.73
N GLY A 1233 -36.23 -11.14 -10.05
CA GLY A 1233 -37.04 -12.30 -10.45
C GLY A 1233 -38.35 -12.56 -9.72
N ILE A 1234 -39.15 -11.54 -9.38
CA ILE A 1234 -40.53 -11.78 -8.92
C ILE A 1234 -41.35 -12.47 -10.02
N ARG A 1235 -41.99 -13.60 -9.70
CA ARG A 1235 -43.22 -14.04 -10.38
C ARG A 1235 -44.33 -14.33 -9.36
N LEU A 1236 -45.32 -13.43 -9.32
CA LEU A 1236 -46.68 -13.75 -8.90
C LEU A 1236 -47.42 -14.53 -10.02
N PRO A 1237 -48.58 -15.16 -9.73
CA PRO A 1237 -48.99 -16.40 -10.41
C PRO A 1237 -49.75 -16.19 -11.71
N SER A 1238 -49.79 -17.26 -12.52
CA SER A 1238 -50.80 -17.49 -13.54
C SER A 1238 -51.83 -18.50 -13.06
N LEU A 1239 -53.10 -18.09 -13.03
CA LEU A 1239 -54.26 -18.88 -12.69
C LEU A 1239 -54.72 -19.78 -13.86
N VAL A 1240 -55.22 -20.98 -13.52
CA VAL A 1240 -56.46 -21.61 -14.06
C VAL A 1240 -56.48 -22.07 -15.53
N ASP A 1241 -56.44 -23.40 -15.72
CA ASP A 1241 -57.46 -24.29 -16.35
C ASP A 1241 -58.45 -23.68 -17.38
N PRO A 1242 -58.81 -24.40 -18.47
CA PRO A 1242 -59.82 -25.48 -18.32
C PRO A 1242 -59.76 -26.69 -19.28
N ASP A 1243 -60.51 -27.73 -18.88
CA ASP A 1243 -61.17 -28.81 -19.66
C ASP A 1243 -60.32 -29.81 -20.49
N ALA A 1244 -60.68 -31.09 -20.66
CA ALA A 1244 -61.51 -32.08 -19.93
C ALA A 1244 -61.14 -33.48 -20.56
N ASP A 1245 -61.43 -34.68 -20.04
CA ASP A 1245 -62.72 -35.27 -19.66
C ASP A 1245 -62.50 -36.70 -19.05
N PHE A 1246 -63.34 -37.13 -18.10
CA PHE A 1246 -63.95 -38.48 -17.91
C PHE A 1246 -63.10 -39.78 -17.83
N GLU A 1247 -63.46 -40.82 -17.07
CA GLU A 1247 -64.36 -40.98 -15.90
C GLU A 1247 -64.06 -42.33 -15.20
N VAL A 1248 -64.13 -42.38 -13.86
CA VAL A 1248 -64.88 -43.37 -13.04
C VAL A 1248 -65.02 -44.82 -13.61
N LYS A 1249 -64.53 -45.90 -12.96
CA LYS A 1249 -65.19 -46.58 -11.81
C LYS A 1249 -64.40 -47.78 -11.22
N THR A 1250 -64.36 -47.86 -9.89
CA THR A 1250 -64.41 -49.07 -9.03
C THR A 1250 -63.60 -50.34 -9.37
N LYS A 1251 -62.70 -50.73 -8.46
CA LYS A 1251 -63.03 -51.70 -7.41
C LYS A 1251 -62.18 -51.52 -6.15
#